data_AF-A0AAW1R7F2-F1
#
_entry.id   AF-A0AAW1R7F2-F1
#
_cell.length_a   1.000
_cell.length_b   1.000
_cell.length_c   1.000
_cell.angle_alpha   90.00
_cell.angle_beta   90.00
_cell.angle_gamma   90.00
#
_symmetry.space_group_name_H-M   'P 1'
#
loop_
_entity.id
_entity.type
_entity.pdbx_description
1 polymer ?
#
loop_
_entity_poly.entity_id
_entity_poly.type
_entity_poly.pdbx_seq_one_letter_code
_entity_poly.pdbx_strand_id
1 'polypeptide(L)'
;MPPGRVTELTIKPPAAPAAEYPCNAKAFYLGSRIDIYDLNAAADQTNYPHSLGRDSTIICLKPRRKKSVSEAETPTGLPMETYLVAYRYGSVVIFNGAGKEAHILDMVRRHTQSPVGKEFSEEFKIVIQPNLASSSMTWPDKIALQLLSFDNIKTISHVLGQSVALDYYARKSEAMLNVFCEMNQEMQRSGNFANVGKKDLLKLVAENNVIATDIISKLGVNERFDLAWKNAEYHTIYQHLRDELEMVDRFDNMNSKLQLLQLVQANFQYFLEIMQNKKSDTLEWTIIVLIAAEICISCYEIYTGWRVLMMWPSGGAELATENNQGALACGQEPCPPQTPKKTDKKTPAPCFILDLPEELVDGFLQHLSVTDLCAVVQVCKKLKQLTEDNRRWKILFLQRWGPLTAIHERAAKLANGWGNLFRSKHLAETQAAPWQRPSPFEIQASLGRIAKPVEDSSDLSVIFAVDGSGSVTLEDFTNMTQFIAQATTFFVKEHPESKVGVIQFSNDVRVELMPQKIDLDSFNTLMAQLTRMNGGTNIAASIQAAGQLMKAMPANASRVIVLLTDGRVDPFQGREAMEIAERLADEQANVSLFAFGVGRGVEKTELERIIGVCGGASACDTHYMPLCTRDDAPW
;
A
#
# COMPACT_ATOMS: atom_id res chain seq x y z
N MET A 1 -0.27 -51.48 -75.04
CA MET A 1 0.67 -50.71 -74.20
C MET A 1 0.86 -51.45 -72.89
N PRO A 2 2.09 -51.64 -72.40
CA PRO A 2 2.34 -52.44 -71.20
C PRO A 2 1.90 -51.70 -69.92
N PRO A 3 1.62 -52.41 -68.83
CA PRO A 3 1.25 -51.82 -67.55
C PRO A 3 2.43 -51.04 -66.94
N GLY A 4 2.08 -49.93 -66.28
CA GLY A 4 3.00 -48.92 -65.77
C GLY A 4 4.07 -49.46 -64.82
N ARG A 5 5.29 -48.98 -65.05
CA ARG A 5 6.46 -49.16 -64.19
C ARG A 5 6.21 -48.42 -62.88
N VAL A 6 5.98 -49.15 -61.79
CA VAL A 6 5.97 -48.59 -60.44
C VAL A 6 7.40 -48.13 -60.15
N THR A 7 7.62 -46.82 -60.08
CA THR A 7 8.85 -46.23 -59.56
C THR A 7 8.94 -46.54 -58.08
N GLU A 8 9.84 -47.44 -57.71
CA GLU A 8 10.31 -47.65 -56.35
C GLU A 8 10.77 -46.30 -55.77
N LEU A 9 9.95 -45.73 -54.89
CA LEU A 9 10.35 -44.63 -54.01
C LEU A 9 11.47 -45.18 -53.13
N THR A 10 12.71 -44.83 -53.47
CA THR A 10 13.87 -45.09 -52.63
C THR A 10 13.66 -44.36 -51.31
N ILE A 11 13.16 -45.09 -50.30
CA ILE A 11 13.07 -44.60 -48.93
C ILE A 11 14.49 -44.32 -48.47
N LYS A 12 14.84 -43.04 -48.43
CA LYS A 12 16.07 -42.57 -47.80
C LYS A 12 16.07 -43.15 -46.37
N PRO A 13 17.13 -43.85 -45.93
CA PRO A 13 17.17 -44.41 -44.59
C PRO A 13 16.90 -43.29 -43.57
N PRO A 14 16.15 -43.57 -42.48
CA PRO A 14 15.90 -42.56 -41.45
C PRO A 14 17.25 -41.99 -41.00
N ALA A 15 17.33 -40.66 -40.98
CA ALA A 15 18.48 -39.97 -40.43
C ALA A 15 18.77 -40.56 -39.04
N ALA A 16 20.05 -40.81 -38.74
CA ALA A 16 20.47 -41.33 -37.44
C ALA A 16 19.75 -40.55 -36.32
N PRO A 17 19.28 -41.22 -35.26
CA PRO A 17 18.52 -40.55 -34.20
C PRO A 17 19.32 -39.34 -33.72
N ALA A 18 18.69 -38.16 -33.76
CA ALA A 18 19.32 -36.93 -33.32
C ALA A 18 19.88 -37.15 -31.91
N ALA A 19 21.13 -36.77 -31.66
CA ALA A 19 21.74 -36.94 -30.36
C ALA A 19 20.91 -36.19 -29.30
N GLU A 20 20.21 -36.94 -28.45
CA GLU A 20 19.42 -36.42 -27.33
C GLU A 20 20.25 -36.48 -26.06
N TYR A 21 20.40 -35.35 -25.39
CA TYR A 21 21.13 -35.26 -24.12
C TYR A 21 20.14 -34.93 -22.98
N PRO A 22 19.88 -35.86 -22.05
CA PRO A 22 18.96 -35.61 -20.94
C PRO A 22 19.58 -34.64 -19.93
N CYS A 23 18.78 -33.67 -19.47
CA CYS A 23 19.15 -32.67 -18.47
C CYS A 23 17.96 -32.43 -17.54
N ASN A 24 17.76 -33.25 -16.51
CA ASN A 24 16.63 -33.06 -15.60
C ASN A 24 16.79 -31.76 -14.79
N ALA A 25 15.69 -31.06 -14.55
CA ALA A 25 15.62 -29.95 -13.62
C ALA A 25 14.73 -30.32 -12.44
N LYS A 26 15.25 -30.18 -11.23
CA LYS A 26 14.53 -30.50 -10.01
C LYS A 26 14.59 -29.33 -9.03
N ALA A 27 13.41 -28.82 -8.69
CA ALA A 27 13.23 -27.75 -7.74
C ALA A 27 13.02 -28.29 -6.33
N PHE A 28 13.44 -27.53 -5.33
CA PHE A 28 13.34 -27.81 -3.92
C PHE A 28 13.00 -26.53 -3.16
N TYR A 29 12.16 -26.62 -2.13
CA TYR A 29 11.96 -25.52 -1.18
C TYR A 29 12.73 -25.79 0.11
N LEU A 30 13.67 -24.90 0.46
CA LEU A 30 14.59 -25.13 1.58
C LEU A 30 14.28 -24.30 2.82
N GLY A 31 13.63 -23.14 2.71
CA GLY A 31 13.37 -22.27 3.87
C GLY A 31 12.83 -20.91 3.48
N SER A 32 12.48 -20.11 4.48
CA SER A 32 11.82 -18.80 4.30
C SER A 32 12.65 -17.74 3.58
N ARG A 33 13.98 -17.88 3.61
CA ARG A 33 14.92 -16.96 2.97
C ARG A 33 16.26 -17.64 2.73
N ILE A 34 16.79 -17.51 1.51
CA ILE A 34 18.16 -17.89 1.19
C ILE A 34 18.96 -16.61 1.02
N ASP A 35 20.10 -16.51 1.71
CA ASP A 35 21.04 -15.42 1.50
C ASP A 35 21.86 -15.71 0.22
N ILE A 36 21.36 -15.22 -0.91
CA ILE A 36 22.00 -15.42 -2.20
C ILE A 36 23.35 -14.71 -2.30
N TYR A 37 23.60 -13.66 -1.51
CA TYR A 37 24.86 -12.92 -1.53
C TYR A 37 25.95 -13.70 -0.82
N ASP A 38 25.64 -14.25 0.35
CA ASP A 38 26.56 -15.11 1.10
C ASP A 38 26.83 -16.42 0.36
N LEU A 39 25.80 -17.03 -0.24
CA LEU A 39 25.96 -18.21 -1.09
C LEU A 39 26.85 -17.92 -2.31
N ASN A 40 26.70 -16.74 -2.93
CA ASN A 40 27.54 -16.33 -4.05
C ASN A 40 29.00 -16.12 -3.62
N ALA A 41 29.22 -15.51 -2.45
CA ALA A 41 30.57 -15.34 -1.88
C ALA A 41 31.23 -16.70 -1.54
N ALA A 42 30.47 -17.70 -1.11
CA ALA A 42 30.98 -19.06 -0.93
C ALA A 42 31.33 -19.75 -2.26
N ALA A 43 30.58 -19.47 -3.33
CA ALA A 43 30.89 -19.93 -4.68
C ALA A 43 32.19 -19.30 -5.23
N ASP A 44 32.43 -18.02 -4.95
CA ASP A 44 33.69 -17.32 -5.25
C ASP A 44 34.89 -18.00 -4.59
N GLN A 45 34.79 -18.33 -3.30
CA GLN A 45 35.87 -18.99 -2.55
C GLN A 45 36.23 -20.38 -3.11
N THR A 46 35.22 -21.10 -3.60
CA THR A 46 35.38 -22.43 -4.21
C THR A 46 35.70 -22.36 -5.70
N ASN A 47 35.79 -21.15 -6.26
CA ASN A 47 36.10 -20.85 -7.66
C ASN A 47 35.11 -21.51 -8.64
N TYR A 48 33.83 -21.52 -8.26
CA TYR A 48 32.72 -21.94 -9.12
C TYR A 48 32.26 -20.76 -9.99
N PRO A 49 32.11 -20.94 -11.32
CA PRO A 49 31.48 -19.94 -12.17
C PRO A 49 30.05 -19.67 -11.73
N HIS A 50 29.68 -18.40 -11.60
CA HIS A 50 28.36 -18.01 -11.14
C HIS A 50 27.90 -16.70 -11.78
N SER A 51 26.60 -16.44 -11.70
CA SER A 51 25.95 -15.20 -12.14
C SER A 51 24.94 -14.78 -11.08
N LEU A 52 25.18 -13.62 -10.47
CA LEU A 52 24.27 -13.02 -9.49
C LEU A 52 23.26 -12.11 -10.21
N GLY A 53 21.98 -12.39 -10.01
CA GLY A 53 20.86 -11.52 -10.41
C GLY A 53 20.28 -10.77 -9.20
N ARG A 54 19.18 -10.04 -9.43
CA ARG A 54 18.48 -9.27 -8.38
C ARG A 54 17.90 -10.18 -7.29
N ASP A 55 17.27 -11.28 -7.72
CA ASP A 55 16.50 -12.16 -6.82
C ASP A 55 16.93 -13.63 -6.87
N SER A 56 17.95 -13.94 -7.67
CA SER A 56 18.51 -15.28 -7.78
C SER A 56 20.01 -15.26 -8.05
N THR A 57 20.68 -16.38 -7.75
CA THR A 57 22.05 -16.66 -8.19
C THR A 57 22.10 -17.99 -8.92
N ILE A 58 22.90 -18.08 -9.97
CA ILE A 58 23.17 -19.29 -10.75
C ILE A 58 24.61 -19.68 -10.52
N ILE A 59 24.88 -20.92 -10.13
CA ILE A 59 26.21 -21.45 -9.84
C ILE A 59 26.43 -22.73 -10.65
N CYS A 60 27.54 -22.80 -11.38
CA CYS A 60 27.99 -24.01 -12.07
C CYS A 60 28.96 -24.77 -11.15
N LEU A 61 28.61 -26.00 -10.77
CA LEU A 61 29.37 -26.80 -9.79
C LEU A 61 30.57 -27.53 -10.41
N LYS A 62 31.35 -26.80 -11.22
CA LYS A 62 32.64 -27.23 -11.76
C LYS A 62 33.69 -26.15 -11.52
N PRO A 63 34.78 -26.43 -10.77
CA PRO A 63 35.78 -25.42 -10.47
C PRO A 63 36.48 -24.93 -11.74
N ARG A 64 36.70 -23.61 -11.83
CA ARG A 64 37.40 -22.99 -12.97
C ARG A 64 38.87 -23.43 -12.99
N ARG A 65 39.30 -24.21 -13.99
CA ARG A 65 40.73 -24.49 -14.20
C ARG A 65 41.45 -23.19 -14.64
N LYS A 66 42.68 -22.95 -14.16
CA LYS A 66 43.51 -21.74 -14.40
C LYS A 66 43.90 -21.43 -15.86
N LYS A 67 43.18 -21.94 -16.87
CA LYS A 67 43.25 -21.44 -18.25
C LYS A 67 41.85 -21.04 -18.67
N SER A 68 41.76 -19.80 -19.16
CA SER A 68 40.57 -19.11 -19.65
C SER A 68 39.57 -20.04 -20.34
N VAL A 69 38.45 -20.31 -19.68
CA VAL A 69 37.22 -20.58 -20.40
C VAL A 69 36.76 -19.19 -20.87
N SER A 70 37.19 -18.82 -22.08
CA SER A 70 36.33 -18.04 -22.95
C SER A 70 35.04 -18.84 -23.15
N GLU A 71 33.95 -18.17 -23.52
CA GLU A 71 32.70 -18.74 -24.02
C GLU A 71 32.95 -19.66 -25.23
N ALA A 72 33.63 -20.78 -25.03
CA ALA A 72 33.83 -21.79 -26.05
C ALA A 72 32.51 -22.54 -26.13
N GLU A 73 31.65 -22.05 -27.02
CA GLU A 73 30.39 -22.67 -27.41
C GLU A 73 30.63 -24.16 -27.66
N THR A 74 30.18 -24.98 -26.72
CA THR A 74 29.96 -26.39 -27.03
C THR A 74 28.81 -26.48 -28.02
N PRO A 75 28.65 -27.56 -28.80
CA PRO A 75 27.50 -27.74 -29.69
C PRO A 75 26.13 -27.66 -28.96
N THR A 76 26.14 -27.73 -27.63
CA THR A 76 25.00 -27.62 -26.73
C THR A 76 24.84 -26.25 -26.06
N GLY A 77 25.67 -25.25 -26.41
CA GLY A 77 25.76 -23.95 -25.72
C GLY A 77 26.68 -24.03 -24.50
N LEU A 78 26.09 -24.21 -23.32
CA LEU A 78 26.81 -24.44 -22.06
C LEU A 78 27.28 -25.90 -21.91
N PRO A 79 28.35 -26.16 -21.14
CA PRO A 79 28.76 -27.51 -20.82
C PRO A 79 27.68 -28.21 -19.98
N MET A 80 27.47 -29.50 -20.22
CA MET A 80 26.54 -30.40 -19.51
C MET A 80 26.99 -30.70 -18.08
N GLU A 81 27.17 -29.66 -17.28
CA GLU A 81 27.56 -29.72 -15.88
C GLU A 81 26.33 -29.56 -14.98
N THR A 82 26.52 -29.75 -13.69
CA THR A 82 25.46 -29.51 -12.70
C THR A 82 25.34 -28.01 -12.44
N TYR A 83 24.16 -27.45 -12.67
CA TYR A 83 23.86 -26.06 -12.34
C TYR A 83 22.91 -26.00 -11.15
N LEU A 84 23.16 -25.02 -10.29
CA LEU A 84 22.36 -24.68 -9.13
C LEU A 84 21.79 -23.28 -9.35
N VAL A 85 20.49 -23.11 -9.17
CA VAL A 85 19.84 -21.80 -9.12
C VAL A 85 19.19 -21.64 -7.76
N ALA A 86 19.54 -20.61 -7.00
CA ALA A 86 18.93 -20.33 -5.70
C ALA A 86 18.19 -18.99 -5.75
N TYR A 87 16.99 -18.96 -5.19
CA TYR A 87 16.11 -17.79 -5.13
C TYR A 87 15.99 -17.27 -3.70
N ARG A 88 15.91 -15.94 -3.55
CA ARG A 88 15.80 -15.29 -2.23
C ARG A 88 14.58 -15.76 -1.43
N TYR A 89 13.52 -16.14 -2.13
CA TYR A 89 12.27 -16.60 -1.54
C TYR A 89 12.28 -18.05 -1.04
N GLY A 90 13.40 -18.76 -1.14
CA GLY A 90 13.56 -20.07 -0.50
C GLY A 90 13.71 -21.26 -1.43
N SER A 91 13.51 -21.06 -2.73
CA SER A 91 13.55 -22.13 -3.72
C SER A 91 14.94 -22.34 -4.30
N VAL A 92 15.24 -23.59 -4.59
CA VAL A 92 16.49 -24.02 -5.21
C VAL A 92 16.17 -24.95 -6.37
N VAL A 93 16.72 -24.69 -7.55
CA VAL A 93 16.55 -25.55 -8.73
C VAL A 93 17.90 -26.10 -9.14
N ILE A 94 17.98 -27.42 -9.28
CA ILE A 94 19.19 -28.14 -9.67
C ILE A 94 18.98 -28.71 -11.07
N PHE A 95 19.85 -28.35 -12.01
CA PHE A 95 19.90 -28.92 -13.35
C PHE A 95 21.02 -29.95 -13.43
N ASN A 96 20.73 -31.10 -14.03
CA ASN A 96 21.70 -32.19 -14.22
C ASN A 96 22.41 -32.60 -12.91
N GLY A 97 21.62 -32.72 -11.84
CA GLY A 97 22.07 -32.95 -10.47
C GLY A 97 22.04 -34.39 -9.98
N ALA A 98 21.73 -35.36 -10.85
CA ALA A 98 21.51 -36.75 -10.48
C ALA A 98 22.66 -37.28 -9.59
N GLY A 99 22.32 -37.77 -8.40
CA GLY A 99 23.27 -38.31 -7.41
C GLY A 99 24.07 -37.27 -6.60
N LYS A 100 23.93 -35.97 -6.86
CA LYS A 100 24.60 -34.88 -6.13
C LYS A 100 23.65 -33.99 -5.33
N GLU A 101 22.33 -34.18 -5.48
CA GLU A 101 21.28 -33.34 -4.87
C GLU A 101 21.51 -33.10 -3.38
N ALA A 102 21.64 -34.16 -2.57
CA ALA A 102 21.78 -34.04 -1.12
C ALA A 102 22.97 -33.15 -0.70
N HIS A 103 24.11 -33.27 -1.37
CA HIS A 103 25.29 -32.44 -1.10
C HIS A 103 25.06 -30.97 -1.46
N ILE A 104 24.37 -30.71 -2.57
CA ILE A 104 24.04 -29.36 -3.03
C ILE A 104 23.04 -28.71 -2.07
N LEU A 105 22.02 -29.44 -1.65
CA LEU A 105 21.04 -28.94 -0.69
C LEU A 105 21.67 -28.65 0.67
N ASP A 106 22.60 -29.48 1.14
CA ASP A 106 23.34 -29.22 2.38
C ASP A 106 24.24 -27.97 2.28
N MET A 107 24.87 -27.76 1.11
CA MET A 107 25.61 -26.53 0.84
C MET A 107 24.70 -25.29 0.93
N VAL A 108 23.53 -25.31 0.31
CA VAL A 108 22.62 -24.15 0.33
C VAL A 108 21.97 -23.95 1.70
N ARG A 109 21.63 -25.04 2.42
CA ARG A 109 21.03 -24.98 3.77
C ARG A 109 21.85 -24.18 4.76
N ARG A 110 23.17 -24.17 4.64
CA ARG A 110 24.07 -23.34 5.48
C ARG A 110 23.84 -21.83 5.32
N HIS A 111 23.24 -21.42 4.22
CA HIS A 111 22.90 -20.03 3.89
C HIS A 111 21.38 -19.77 3.94
N THR A 112 20.60 -20.70 4.50
CA THR A 112 19.13 -20.62 4.57
C THR A 112 18.66 -20.28 5.99
N GLN A 113 17.75 -19.30 6.09
CA GLN A 113 17.06 -18.95 7.34
C GLN A 113 15.79 -19.77 7.51
N SER A 114 15.60 -20.35 8.71
CA SER A 114 14.48 -21.21 9.06
C SER A 114 14.28 -22.38 8.08
N PRO A 115 15.24 -23.34 8.03
CA PRO A 115 15.18 -24.46 7.10
C PRO A 115 13.98 -25.37 7.38
N VAL A 116 13.34 -25.85 6.32
CA VAL A 116 12.18 -26.74 6.41
C VAL A 116 12.65 -28.19 6.56
N GLY A 117 12.04 -28.94 7.49
CA GLY A 117 12.39 -30.33 7.75
C GLY A 117 11.86 -31.34 6.73
N LYS A 118 10.81 -31.01 5.98
CA LYS A 118 10.26 -31.83 4.89
C LYS A 118 10.61 -31.18 3.55
N GLU A 119 11.25 -31.95 2.67
CA GLU A 119 11.67 -31.49 1.35
C GLU A 119 10.48 -31.49 0.39
N PHE A 120 10.06 -30.29 -0.03
CA PHE A 120 9.16 -30.11 -1.16
C PHE A 120 9.99 -30.14 -2.42
N SER A 121 9.59 -30.96 -3.40
CA SER A 121 10.33 -31.05 -4.65
C SER A 121 9.42 -31.26 -5.84
N GLU A 122 9.80 -30.68 -6.97
CA GLU A 122 9.13 -30.87 -8.26
C GLU A 122 10.20 -31.07 -9.34
N GLU A 123 10.01 -32.07 -10.20
CA GLU A 123 10.98 -32.42 -11.25
C GLU A 123 10.33 -32.26 -12.62
N PHE A 124 11.06 -31.66 -13.55
CA PHE A 124 10.64 -31.50 -14.93
C PHE A 124 11.74 -31.95 -15.89
N LYS A 125 11.36 -32.70 -16.93
CA LYS A 125 12.31 -33.31 -17.85
C LYS A 125 12.71 -32.32 -18.94
N ILE A 126 14.02 -32.07 -19.08
CA ILE A 126 14.57 -31.27 -20.18
C ILE A 126 15.49 -32.16 -21.00
N VAL A 127 15.42 -32.01 -22.33
CA VAL A 127 16.27 -32.71 -23.28
C VAL A 127 16.95 -31.66 -24.15
N ILE A 128 18.24 -31.83 -24.42
CA ILE A 128 18.97 -30.93 -25.32
C ILE A 128 19.19 -31.65 -26.64
N GLN A 129 18.75 -31.02 -27.72
CA GLN A 129 18.76 -31.53 -29.08
C GLN A 129 19.38 -30.47 -30.02
N PRO A 130 20.69 -30.51 -30.30
CA PRO A 130 21.35 -29.49 -31.12
C PRO A 130 20.78 -29.33 -32.53
N ASN A 131 20.17 -30.39 -33.07
CA ASN A 131 19.61 -30.44 -34.42
C ASN A 131 18.12 -30.03 -34.49
N LEU A 132 17.57 -29.42 -33.44
CA LEU A 132 16.18 -28.95 -33.42
C LEU A 132 15.99 -27.81 -34.44
N ALA A 133 14.87 -27.82 -35.17
CA ALA A 133 14.58 -26.81 -36.20
C ALA A 133 14.23 -25.43 -35.61
N SER A 134 13.76 -25.40 -34.37
CA SER A 134 13.43 -24.20 -33.59
C SER A 134 14.27 -24.18 -32.31
N SER A 135 14.50 -23.00 -31.72
CA SER A 135 15.29 -22.83 -30.48
C SER A 135 14.79 -23.70 -29.31
N SER A 136 13.49 -23.99 -29.27
CA SER A 136 12.85 -24.89 -28.29
C SER A 136 11.60 -25.55 -28.86
N MET A 137 11.24 -26.71 -28.32
CA MET A 137 9.98 -27.40 -28.58
C MET A 137 9.42 -27.95 -27.28
N THR A 138 8.13 -27.75 -27.05
CA THR A 138 7.47 -28.14 -25.79
C THR A 138 6.53 -29.32 -26.02
N TRP A 139 6.48 -30.22 -25.05
CA TRP A 139 5.52 -31.32 -24.93
C TRP A 139 5.04 -31.36 -23.48
N PRO A 140 3.94 -32.08 -23.17
CA PRO A 140 3.39 -32.10 -21.82
C PRO A 140 4.42 -32.42 -20.72
N ASP A 141 5.12 -33.56 -20.84
CA ASP A 141 6.06 -34.01 -19.82
C ASP A 141 7.53 -33.64 -20.09
N LYS A 142 7.83 -32.89 -21.16
CA LYS A 142 9.22 -32.60 -21.55
C LYS A 142 9.37 -31.31 -22.34
N ILE A 143 10.49 -30.63 -22.15
CA ILE A 143 10.95 -29.53 -23.02
C ILE A 143 12.21 -29.99 -23.74
N ALA A 144 12.25 -29.87 -25.08
CA ALA A 144 13.50 -29.95 -25.82
C ALA A 144 14.03 -28.54 -26.12
N LEU A 145 15.31 -28.35 -25.83
CA LEU A 145 16.04 -27.12 -26.13
C LEU A 145 17.09 -27.40 -27.19
N GLN A 146 17.30 -26.47 -28.10
CA GLN A 146 18.41 -26.55 -29.05
C GLN A 146 19.76 -26.47 -28.31
N LEU A 147 19.85 -25.57 -27.33
CA LEU A 147 21.03 -25.32 -26.51
C LEU A 147 20.65 -24.97 -25.08
N LEU A 148 21.53 -25.26 -24.12
CA LEU A 148 21.40 -24.85 -22.73
C LEU A 148 22.05 -23.47 -22.56
N SER A 149 21.25 -22.40 -22.52
CA SER A 149 21.71 -21.05 -22.20
C SER A 149 21.40 -20.70 -20.75
N PHE A 150 22.08 -19.66 -20.22
CA PHE A 150 21.71 -19.09 -18.91
C PHE A 150 20.27 -18.59 -18.88
N ASP A 151 19.76 -18.08 -20.01
CA ASP A 151 18.40 -17.59 -20.13
C ASP A 151 17.36 -18.71 -20.10
N ASN A 152 17.68 -19.87 -20.70
CA ASN A 152 16.88 -21.09 -20.57
C ASN A 152 16.84 -21.57 -19.12
N ILE A 153 18.00 -21.64 -18.46
CA ILE A 153 18.11 -22.01 -17.04
C ILE A 153 17.29 -21.04 -16.17
N LYS A 154 17.41 -19.72 -16.39
CA LYS A 154 16.64 -18.71 -15.65
C LYS A 154 15.14 -18.88 -15.84
N THR A 155 14.68 -18.99 -17.09
CA THR A 155 13.25 -19.10 -17.40
C THR A 155 12.63 -20.34 -16.77
N ILE A 156 13.26 -21.50 -16.95
CA ILE A 156 12.73 -22.76 -16.43
C ILE A 156 12.82 -22.80 -14.90
N SER A 157 13.95 -22.36 -14.33
CA SER A 157 14.11 -22.35 -12.87
C SER A 157 13.19 -21.37 -12.16
N HIS A 158 12.78 -20.28 -12.82
CA HIS A 158 11.87 -19.30 -12.23
C HIS A 158 10.50 -19.92 -11.98
N VAL A 159 9.91 -20.56 -13.01
CA VAL A 159 8.59 -21.19 -12.89
C VAL A 159 8.62 -22.37 -11.92
N LEU A 160 9.61 -23.28 -12.04
CA LEU A 160 9.75 -24.42 -11.13
C LEU A 160 10.00 -23.97 -9.69
N GLY A 161 10.81 -22.92 -9.50
CA GLY A 161 11.09 -22.35 -8.20
C GLY A 161 9.85 -21.76 -7.55
N GLN A 162 9.01 -21.06 -8.31
CA GLN A 162 7.73 -20.53 -7.82
C GLN A 162 6.77 -21.66 -7.45
N SER A 163 6.70 -22.72 -8.24
CA SER A 163 5.79 -23.84 -8.00
C SER A 163 6.05 -24.55 -6.66
N VAL A 164 7.31 -24.89 -6.36
CA VAL A 164 7.65 -25.52 -5.06
C VAL A 164 7.43 -24.59 -3.87
N ALA A 165 7.58 -23.28 -4.07
CA ALA A 165 7.30 -22.30 -3.02
C ALA A 165 5.78 -22.15 -2.78
N LEU A 166 4.97 -22.16 -3.85
CA LEU A 166 3.51 -22.16 -3.76
C LEU A 166 2.99 -23.36 -2.98
N ASP A 167 3.46 -24.58 -3.26
CA ASP A 167 3.03 -25.77 -2.51
C ASP A 167 3.38 -25.66 -1.01
N TYR A 168 4.58 -25.16 -0.68
CA TYR A 168 4.96 -24.90 0.71
C TYR A 168 3.98 -23.94 1.41
N TYR A 169 3.73 -22.77 0.80
CA TYR A 169 2.85 -21.76 1.41
C TYR A 169 1.39 -22.20 1.45
N ALA A 170 0.92 -22.94 0.44
CA ALA A 170 -0.43 -23.50 0.42
C ALA A 170 -0.66 -24.46 1.59
N ARG A 171 0.29 -25.37 1.87
CA ARG A 171 0.19 -26.29 3.00
C ARG A 171 0.40 -25.62 4.34
N LYS A 172 1.30 -24.65 4.43
CA LYS A 172 1.50 -23.88 5.66
C LYS A 172 0.23 -23.11 6.04
N SER A 173 -0.44 -22.52 5.04
CA SER A 173 -1.72 -21.83 5.22
C SER A 173 -2.83 -22.81 5.64
N GLU A 174 -2.88 -23.99 5.04
CA GLU A 174 -3.85 -25.03 5.41
C GLU A 174 -3.64 -25.57 6.82
N ALA A 175 -2.39 -25.79 7.24
CA ALA A 175 -2.07 -26.19 8.61
C ALA A 175 -2.54 -25.13 9.62
N MET A 176 -2.33 -23.85 9.32
CA MET A 176 -2.81 -22.75 10.16
C MET A 176 -4.34 -22.68 10.23
N LEU A 177 -5.01 -22.88 9.08
CA LEU A 177 -6.46 -22.90 9.02
C LEU A 177 -7.06 -24.08 9.80
N ASN A 178 -6.40 -25.23 9.80
CA ASN A 178 -6.79 -26.39 10.62
C ASN A 178 -6.70 -26.08 12.12
N VAL A 179 -5.58 -25.48 12.57
CA VAL A 179 -5.44 -25.03 13.96
C VAL A 179 -6.56 -24.05 14.33
N PHE A 180 -6.91 -23.13 13.43
CA PHE A 180 -8.03 -22.21 13.66
C PHE A 180 -9.38 -22.92 13.77
N CYS A 181 -9.68 -23.85 12.87
CA CYS A 181 -10.91 -24.63 12.89
C CYS A 181 -11.03 -25.44 14.18
N GLU A 182 -9.95 -26.07 14.64
CA GLU A 182 -9.89 -26.79 15.91
C GLU A 182 -10.22 -25.86 17.10
N MET A 183 -9.61 -24.67 17.14
CA MET A 183 -9.88 -23.68 18.20
C MET A 183 -11.35 -23.22 18.23
N ASN A 184 -11.96 -23.00 17.06
CA ASN A 184 -13.37 -22.61 16.99
C ASN A 184 -14.31 -23.74 17.39
N GLN A 185 -14.00 -24.99 17.03
CA GLN A 185 -14.78 -26.14 17.46
C GLN A 185 -14.74 -26.32 18.98
N GLU A 186 -13.59 -26.07 19.60
CA GLU A 186 -13.45 -26.07 21.06
C GLU A 186 -14.26 -24.94 21.72
N MET A 187 -14.28 -23.76 21.11
CA MET A 187 -15.12 -22.63 21.56
C MET A 187 -16.62 -22.94 21.46
N GLN A 188 -17.06 -23.56 20.37
CA GLN A 188 -18.46 -23.98 20.17
C GLN A 188 -18.92 -25.00 21.22
N ARG A 189 -18.03 -25.91 21.64
CA ARG A 189 -18.36 -26.93 22.66
C ARG A 189 -18.31 -26.41 24.08
N SER A 190 -17.29 -25.62 24.43
CA SER A 190 -17.04 -25.20 25.81
C SER A 190 -17.78 -23.91 26.21
N GLY A 191 -18.15 -23.06 25.25
CA GLY A 191 -18.82 -21.77 25.49
C GLY A 191 -17.98 -20.75 26.28
N ASN A 192 -16.70 -21.04 26.57
CA ASN A 192 -15.83 -20.19 27.37
C ASN A 192 -14.40 -20.18 26.82
N PHE A 193 -13.73 -19.02 26.87
CA PHE A 193 -12.37 -18.81 26.37
C PHE A 193 -11.28 -19.43 27.27
N ALA A 194 -11.64 -20.27 28.25
CA ALA A 194 -10.74 -20.67 29.33
C ALA A 194 -9.50 -21.47 28.86
N ASN A 195 -9.62 -22.18 27.74
CA ASN A 195 -8.55 -23.06 27.23
C ASN A 195 -7.71 -22.46 26.09
N VAL A 196 -8.08 -21.30 25.52
CA VAL A 196 -7.30 -20.65 24.46
C VAL A 196 -6.59 -19.43 25.04
N GLY A 197 -5.27 -19.51 25.18
CA GLY A 197 -4.47 -18.40 25.67
C GLY A 197 -4.42 -17.25 24.67
N LYS A 198 -4.57 -16.00 25.15
CA LYS A 198 -4.32 -14.77 24.35
C LYS A 198 -2.99 -14.82 23.58
N LYS A 199 -1.99 -15.52 24.12
CA LYS A 199 -0.66 -15.70 23.49
C LYS A 199 -0.70 -16.57 22.24
N ASP A 200 -1.44 -17.68 22.25
CA ASP A 200 -1.53 -18.60 21.11
C ASP A 200 -2.27 -17.94 19.93
N LEU A 201 -3.27 -17.17 20.31
CA LEU A 201 -4.11 -16.33 19.46
C LEU A 201 -3.27 -15.23 18.75
N LEU A 202 -2.44 -14.51 19.50
CA LEU A 202 -1.50 -13.54 18.94
C LEU A 202 -0.42 -14.18 18.07
N LYS A 203 0.03 -15.39 18.43
CA LYS A 203 1.01 -16.15 17.64
C LYS A 203 0.45 -16.53 16.28
N LEU A 204 -0.79 -17.01 16.20
CA LEU A 204 -1.46 -17.30 14.92
C LEU A 204 -1.62 -16.05 14.04
N VAL A 205 -2.02 -14.92 14.63
CA VAL A 205 -2.12 -13.65 13.88
C VAL A 205 -0.76 -13.23 13.34
N ALA A 206 0.29 -13.33 14.15
CA ALA A 206 1.65 -12.99 13.75
C ALA A 206 2.19 -13.93 12.65
N GLU A 207 2.00 -15.24 12.80
CA GLU A 207 2.40 -16.23 11.78
C GLU A 207 1.67 -15.98 10.46
N ASN A 208 0.37 -15.65 10.49
CA ASN A 208 -0.38 -15.35 9.28
C ASN A 208 0.15 -14.09 8.57
N ASN A 209 0.45 -13.04 9.34
CA ASN A 209 1.04 -11.81 8.79
C ASN A 209 2.38 -12.09 8.11
N VAL A 210 3.21 -12.96 8.69
CA VAL A 210 4.48 -13.38 8.07
C VAL A 210 4.23 -14.11 6.76
N ILE A 211 3.29 -15.07 6.73
CA ILE A 211 2.94 -15.82 5.51
C ILE A 211 2.44 -14.88 4.41
N ALA A 212 1.48 -14.00 4.73
CA ALA A 212 0.93 -13.05 3.77
C ALA A 212 2.02 -12.11 3.23
N THR A 213 2.86 -11.57 4.11
CA THR A 213 3.97 -10.70 3.71
C THR A 213 4.96 -11.45 2.82
N ASP A 214 5.34 -12.68 3.18
CA ASP A 214 6.27 -13.49 2.41
C ASP A 214 5.74 -13.81 1.01
N ILE A 215 4.45 -14.11 0.87
CA ILE A 215 3.83 -14.42 -0.43
C ILE A 215 3.75 -13.15 -1.30
N ILE A 216 3.25 -12.05 -0.75
CA ILE A 216 3.07 -10.78 -1.49
C ILE A 216 4.41 -10.20 -1.92
N SER A 217 5.40 -10.19 -1.02
CA SER A 217 6.67 -9.50 -1.27
C SER A 217 7.73 -10.35 -1.97
N LYS A 218 7.63 -11.69 -1.93
CA LYS A 218 8.74 -12.56 -2.38
C LYS A 218 8.38 -13.51 -3.51
N LEU A 219 7.12 -13.91 -3.67
CA LEU A 219 6.75 -14.96 -4.63
C LEU A 219 6.60 -14.42 -6.06
N GLY A 220 6.23 -13.14 -6.21
CA GLY A 220 6.13 -12.44 -7.49
C GLY A 220 5.31 -13.18 -8.56
N VAL A 221 4.35 -14.04 -8.16
CA VAL A 221 3.68 -14.99 -9.08
C VAL A 221 2.81 -14.27 -10.13
N ASN A 222 2.35 -13.07 -9.78
CA ASN A 222 1.59 -12.17 -10.65
C ASN A 222 2.45 -11.11 -11.34
N GLU A 223 3.76 -11.09 -11.08
CA GLU A 223 4.70 -10.19 -11.76
C GLU A 223 5.08 -10.79 -13.13
N ARG A 224 5.28 -9.93 -14.13
CA ARG A 224 5.71 -10.37 -15.46
C ARG A 224 7.20 -10.71 -15.41
N PHE A 225 7.58 -11.92 -15.83
CA PHE A 225 8.99 -12.30 -15.91
C PHE A 225 9.69 -11.58 -17.09
N ASP A 226 10.50 -10.56 -16.77
CA ASP A 226 11.12 -9.62 -17.72
C ASP A 226 11.79 -10.28 -18.93
N LEU A 227 12.46 -11.42 -18.73
CA LEU A 227 13.17 -12.14 -19.80
C LEU A 227 12.21 -12.80 -20.80
N ALA A 228 11.13 -13.40 -20.30
CA ALA A 228 10.08 -13.99 -21.14
C ALA A 228 9.17 -12.94 -21.77
N TRP A 229 9.14 -11.71 -21.26
CA TRP A 229 8.43 -10.61 -21.90
C TRP A 229 9.22 -10.02 -23.08
N LYS A 230 10.55 -9.92 -22.95
CA LYS A 230 11.42 -9.33 -23.98
C LYS A 230 11.66 -10.23 -25.20
N ASN A 231 11.50 -11.55 -25.05
CA ASN A 231 11.76 -12.52 -26.11
C ASN A 231 10.63 -13.54 -26.25
N ALA A 232 10.04 -13.62 -27.44
CA ALA A 232 8.92 -14.52 -27.77
C ALA A 232 9.29 -16.01 -27.61
N GLU A 233 10.57 -16.37 -27.81
CA GLU A 233 11.03 -17.77 -27.64
C GLU A 233 10.91 -18.22 -26.18
N TYR A 234 11.40 -17.40 -25.24
CA TYR A 234 11.32 -17.67 -23.81
C TYR A 234 9.90 -17.52 -23.26
N HIS A 235 9.08 -16.65 -23.86
CA HIS A 235 7.66 -16.56 -23.56
C HIS A 235 6.94 -17.90 -23.74
N THR A 236 7.26 -18.62 -24.81
CA THR A 236 6.61 -19.89 -25.15
C THR A 236 6.94 -20.97 -24.11
N ILE A 237 8.20 -21.08 -23.71
CA ILE A 237 8.65 -22.00 -22.64
C ILE A 237 8.00 -21.63 -21.30
N TYR A 238 7.96 -20.33 -20.99
CA TYR A 238 7.41 -19.80 -19.75
C TYR A 238 5.91 -20.10 -19.61
N GLN A 239 5.11 -19.82 -20.65
CA GLN A 239 3.66 -20.11 -20.64
C GLN A 239 3.41 -21.61 -20.57
N HIS A 240 4.11 -22.42 -21.37
CA HIS A 240 3.97 -23.87 -21.36
C HIS A 240 4.21 -24.45 -19.96
N LEU A 241 5.28 -24.03 -19.27
CA LEU A 241 5.53 -24.49 -17.90
C LEU A 241 4.47 -24.01 -16.90
N ARG A 242 3.94 -22.80 -17.06
CA ARG A 242 2.88 -22.29 -16.18
C ARG A 242 1.58 -23.07 -16.34
N ASP A 243 1.27 -23.46 -17.57
CA ASP A 243 0.07 -24.24 -17.89
C ASP A 243 0.22 -25.69 -17.38
N GLU A 244 1.32 -26.37 -17.71
CA GLU A 244 1.56 -27.78 -17.28
C GLU A 244 1.68 -27.93 -15.76
N LEU A 245 2.20 -26.92 -15.07
CA LEU A 245 2.30 -26.93 -13.60
C LEU A 245 1.04 -26.35 -12.92
N GLU A 246 0.02 -25.99 -13.69
CA GLU A 246 -1.24 -25.40 -13.22
C GLU A 246 -0.99 -24.22 -12.27
N MET A 247 0.00 -23.37 -12.60
CA MET A 247 0.49 -22.32 -11.71
C MET A 247 -0.60 -21.31 -11.33
N VAL A 248 -1.51 -21.01 -12.26
CA VAL A 248 -2.63 -20.10 -12.04
C VAL A 248 -3.61 -20.70 -11.03
N ASP A 249 -4.03 -21.95 -11.23
CA ASP A 249 -4.96 -22.63 -10.32
C ASP A 249 -4.36 -22.83 -8.92
N ARG A 250 -3.07 -23.18 -8.84
CA ARG A 250 -2.34 -23.29 -7.56
C ARG A 250 -2.28 -21.93 -6.83
N PHE A 251 -2.04 -20.86 -7.57
CA PHE A 251 -2.01 -19.51 -7.01
C PHE A 251 -3.41 -19.06 -6.54
N ASP A 252 -4.45 -19.30 -7.33
CA ASP A 252 -5.83 -18.92 -6.98
C ASP A 252 -6.35 -19.71 -5.77
N ASN A 253 -6.02 -21.00 -5.69
CA ASN A 253 -6.31 -21.82 -4.52
C ASN A 253 -5.59 -21.28 -3.28
N MET A 254 -4.30 -20.97 -3.39
CA MET A 254 -3.55 -20.35 -2.30
C MET A 254 -4.14 -18.99 -1.92
N ASN A 255 -4.50 -18.14 -2.88
CA ASN A 255 -5.07 -16.82 -2.65
C ASN A 255 -6.42 -16.91 -1.92
N SER A 256 -7.25 -17.89 -2.31
CA SER A 256 -8.50 -18.21 -1.61
C SER A 256 -8.25 -18.62 -0.16
N LYS A 257 -7.23 -19.45 0.11
CA LYS A 257 -6.81 -19.83 1.48
C LYS A 257 -6.33 -18.62 2.28
N LEU A 258 -5.58 -17.70 1.67
CA LEU A 258 -5.13 -16.46 2.32
C LEU A 258 -6.30 -15.54 2.66
N GLN A 259 -7.27 -15.39 1.77
CA GLN A 259 -8.49 -14.61 2.03
C GLN A 259 -9.29 -15.19 3.21
N LEU A 260 -9.42 -16.52 3.28
CA LEU A 260 -10.03 -17.18 4.43
C LEU A 260 -9.25 -16.90 5.72
N LEU A 261 -7.91 -16.99 5.69
CA LEU A 261 -7.06 -16.64 6.83
C LEU A 261 -7.17 -15.16 7.24
N GLN A 262 -7.41 -14.25 6.29
CA GLN A 262 -7.65 -12.84 6.61
C GLN A 262 -8.97 -12.64 7.36
N LEU A 263 -10.03 -13.38 6.99
CA LEU A 263 -11.29 -13.39 7.74
C LEU A 263 -11.09 -13.92 9.17
N VAL A 264 -10.26 -14.94 9.34
CA VAL A 264 -9.86 -15.47 10.65
C VAL A 264 -9.26 -14.38 11.54
N GLN A 265 -8.34 -13.57 11.00
CA GLN A 265 -7.73 -12.47 11.76
C GLN A 265 -8.73 -11.41 12.20
N ALA A 266 -9.68 -11.04 11.32
CA ALA A 266 -10.72 -10.06 11.65
C ALA A 266 -11.58 -10.54 12.83
N ASN A 267 -11.96 -11.82 12.83
CA ASN A 267 -12.70 -12.43 13.94
C ASN A 267 -11.88 -12.45 15.24
N PHE A 268 -10.57 -12.68 15.16
CA PHE A 268 -9.70 -12.67 16.34
C PHE A 268 -9.46 -11.28 16.93
N GLN A 269 -9.37 -10.24 16.11
CA GLN A 269 -9.33 -8.87 16.62
C GLN A 269 -10.57 -8.57 17.46
N TYR A 270 -11.75 -8.97 16.97
CA TYR A 270 -13.00 -8.87 17.70
C TYR A 270 -13.01 -9.70 19.00
N PHE A 271 -12.47 -10.92 18.98
CA PHE A 271 -12.33 -11.72 20.20
C PHE A 271 -11.40 -11.09 21.23
N LEU A 272 -10.28 -10.49 20.79
CA LEU A 272 -9.36 -9.78 21.68
C LEU A 272 -10.00 -8.54 22.31
N GLU A 273 -10.87 -7.84 21.57
CA GLU A 273 -11.65 -6.70 22.04
C GLU A 273 -12.66 -7.12 23.14
N ILE A 274 -13.38 -8.23 22.92
CA ILE A 274 -14.28 -8.81 23.93
C ILE A 274 -13.49 -9.21 25.20
N MET A 275 -12.30 -9.80 25.04
CA MET A 275 -11.45 -10.16 26.18
C MET A 275 -10.91 -8.93 26.94
N GLN A 276 -10.72 -7.79 26.27
CA GLN A 276 -10.31 -6.54 26.90
C GLN A 276 -11.47 -5.87 27.66
N ASN A 277 -12.69 -5.92 27.13
CA ASN A 277 -13.87 -5.38 27.81
C ASN A 277 -14.16 -6.06 29.16
N LYS A 278 -13.86 -7.35 29.31
CA LYS A 278 -14.01 -8.02 30.62
C LYS A 278 -13.13 -7.40 31.73
N LYS A 279 -12.01 -6.74 31.39
CA LYS A 279 -11.23 -5.99 32.40
C LYS A 279 -11.91 -4.67 32.79
N SER A 280 -12.66 -4.05 31.88
CA SER A 280 -13.51 -2.90 32.20
C SER A 280 -14.60 -3.29 33.19
N ASP A 281 -15.25 -4.44 32.98
CA ASP A 281 -16.29 -4.95 33.90
C ASP A 281 -15.72 -5.22 35.30
N THR A 282 -14.49 -5.73 35.42
CA THR A 282 -13.85 -5.91 36.74
C THR A 282 -13.56 -4.58 37.44
N LEU A 283 -13.27 -3.52 36.68
CA LEU A 283 -13.01 -2.19 37.22
C LEU A 283 -14.32 -1.52 37.64
N GLU A 284 -15.38 -1.67 36.85
CA GLU A 284 -16.73 -1.20 37.17
C GLU A 284 -17.25 -1.86 38.46
N TRP A 285 -17.14 -3.18 38.60
CA TRP A 285 -17.49 -3.88 39.83
C TRP A 285 -16.65 -3.42 41.03
N THR A 286 -15.38 -3.12 40.83
CA THR A 286 -14.51 -2.60 41.90
C THR A 286 -15.00 -1.22 42.36
N ILE A 287 -15.39 -0.33 41.44
CA ILE A 287 -15.97 0.97 41.76
C ILE A 287 -17.29 0.82 42.52
N ILE A 288 -18.18 -0.07 42.06
CA ILE A 288 -19.46 -0.34 42.72
C ILE A 288 -19.24 -0.84 44.16
N VAL A 289 -18.29 -1.75 44.38
CA VAL A 289 -17.94 -2.25 45.71
C VAL A 289 -17.37 -1.15 46.61
N LEU A 290 -16.52 -0.26 46.07
CA LEU A 290 -15.97 0.87 46.83
C LEU A 290 -17.06 1.87 47.24
N ILE A 291 -17.99 2.21 46.35
CA ILE A 291 -19.13 3.09 46.66
C ILE A 291 -20.04 2.44 47.71
N ALA A 292 -20.33 1.14 47.57
CA ALA A 292 -21.15 0.42 48.54
C ALA A 292 -20.49 0.38 49.94
N ALA A 293 -19.18 0.19 50.01
CA ALA A 293 -18.43 0.22 51.26
C ALA A 293 -18.49 1.61 51.92
N GLU A 294 -18.33 2.69 51.14
CA GLU A 294 -18.42 4.07 51.64
C GLU A 294 -19.81 4.39 52.21
N ILE A 295 -20.87 3.95 51.53
CA ILE A 295 -22.24 4.10 52.00
C ILE A 295 -22.45 3.33 53.30
N CYS A 296 -21.90 2.11 53.42
CA CYS A 296 -22.00 1.32 54.65
C CYS A 296 -21.29 2.00 55.83
N ILE A 297 -20.09 2.56 55.61
CA ILE A 297 -19.35 3.33 56.61
C ILE A 297 -20.16 4.56 57.04
N SER A 298 -20.68 5.33 56.08
CA SER A 298 -21.52 6.51 56.33
C SER A 298 -22.77 6.18 57.14
N CYS A 299 -23.47 5.08 56.82
CA CYS A 299 -24.63 4.61 57.58
C CYS A 299 -24.27 4.18 59.01
N TYR A 300 -23.10 3.55 59.19
CA TYR A 300 -22.60 3.15 60.50
C TYR A 300 -22.25 4.37 61.39
N GLU A 301 -21.61 5.39 60.82
CA GLU A 301 -21.35 6.66 61.50
C GLU A 301 -22.63 7.38 61.91
N ILE A 302 -23.65 7.41 61.04
CA ILE A 302 -24.96 8.01 61.39
C ILE A 302 -25.64 7.23 62.52
N TYR A 303 -25.63 5.90 62.48
CA TYR A 303 -26.23 5.06 63.53
C TYR A 303 -25.52 5.23 64.89
N THR A 304 -24.18 5.33 64.89
CA THR A 304 -23.40 5.55 66.11
C THR A 304 -23.52 7.00 66.61
N GLY A 305 -23.58 7.99 65.71
CA GLY A 305 -23.85 9.39 66.05
C GLY A 305 -25.23 9.61 66.69
N TRP A 306 -26.26 8.89 66.21
CA TRP A 306 -27.60 8.89 66.83
C TRP A 306 -27.59 8.30 68.26
N ARG A 307 -26.73 7.31 68.53
CA ARG A 307 -26.55 6.77 69.89
C ARG A 307 -25.88 7.77 70.84
N VAL A 308 -25.01 8.64 70.35
CA VAL A 308 -24.37 9.70 71.16
C VAL A 308 -25.34 10.85 71.44
N LEU A 309 -26.20 11.20 70.47
CA LEU A 309 -27.21 12.25 70.64
C LEU A 309 -28.32 11.87 71.63
N MET A 310 -28.66 10.58 71.75
CA MET A 310 -29.62 10.06 72.73
C MET A 310 -29.07 9.96 74.17
N MET A 311 -27.80 10.31 74.40
CA MET A 311 -27.13 10.20 75.70
C MET A 311 -26.77 11.56 76.32
N TRP A 312 -27.23 12.68 75.73
CA TRP A 312 -26.96 14.03 76.24
C TRP A 312 -28.12 14.53 77.13
N PRO A 313 -27.89 14.82 78.43
CA PRO A 313 -28.90 15.44 79.28
C PRO A 313 -29.02 16.93 78.99
N SER A 314 -30.27 17.38 79.00
CA SER A 314 -30.78 18.74 78.84
C SER A 314 -30.03 19.78 79.69
N GLY A 315 -29.61 20.89 79.09
CA GLY A 315 -29.23 22.07 79.86
C GLY A 315 -28.66 23.23 79.05
N GLY A 316 -29.36 24.38 79.08
CA GLY A 316 -28.73 25.70 78.98
C GLY A 316 -28.85 26.42 77.65
N ALA A 317 -29.89 27.23 77.54
CA ALA A 317 -29.98 28.32 76.57
C ALA A 317 -29.16 29.53 77.07
N GLU A 318 -28.45 30.24 76.19
CA GLU A 318 -28.23 31.68 76.35
C GLU A 318 -27.82 32.35 75.02
N LEU A 319 -28.57 33.40 74.67
CA LEU A 319 -28.28 34.35 73.61
C LEU A 319 -27.24 35.38 74.10
N ALA A 320 -26.31 35.78 73.23
CA ALA A 320 -25.78 37.14 73.25
C ALA A 320 -25.35 37.58 71.84
N THR A 321 -25.95 38.70 71.44
CA THR A 321 -25.72 39.57 70.29
C THR A 321 -24.35 40.25 70.30
N GLU A 322 -23.77 40.55 69.12
CA GLU A 322 -23.50 41.95 68.70
C GLU A 322 -22.69 42.10 67.38
N ASN A 323 -23.08 43.17 66.65
CA ASN A 323 -22.27 44.10 65.83
C ASN A 323 -21.93 43.82 64.35
N ASN A 324 -22.86 44.29 63.50
CA ASN A 324 -22.73 45.38 62.51
C ASN A 324 -21.35 46.00 62.23
N GLN A 325 -21.07 46.19 60.93
CA GLN A 325 -20.64 47.43 60.21
C GLN A 325 -20.32 46.99 58.75
N GLY A 326 -20.76 47.57 57.63
CA GLY A 326 -21.33 48.88 57.33
C GLY A 326 -20.48 49.57 56.25
N ALA A 327 -20.93 49.63 54.99
CA ALA A 327 -20.46 50.56 53.94
C ALA A 327 -21.43 50.49 52.73
N LEU A 328 -22.45 51.34 52.58
CA LEU A 328 -22.49 52.71 52.03
C LEU A 328 -21.98 52.91 50.58
N ALA A 329 -22.96 52.88 49.66
CA ALA A 329 -23.42 53.95 48.75
C ALA A 329 -22.46 54.69 47.78
N CYS A 330 -22.77 54.50 46.48
CA CYS A 330 -23.29 55.49 45.50
C CYS A 330 -22.58 56.84 45.26
N GLY A 331 -22.35 57.19 43.97
CA GLY A 331 -22.22 58.60 43.54
C GLY A 331 -21.53 58.93 42.20
N GLN A 332 -22.29 58.84 41.09
CA GLN A 332 -22.43 59.80 39.97
C GLN A 332 -21.27 60.30 39.03
N GLU A 333 -21.46 59.97 37.73
CA GLU A 333 -21.51 60.82 36.51
C GLU A 333 -20.22 61.45 35.86
N PRO A 334 -20.26 62.03 34.62
CA PRO A 334 -20.12 61.35 33.32
C PRO A 334 -19.05 62.00 32.40
N CYS A 335 -18.75 61.43 31.21
CA CYS A 335 -17.96 62.14 30.18
C CYS A 335 -18.46 61.88 28.74
N PRO A 336 -18.36 62.86 27.80
CA PRO A 336 -19.06 62.88 26.51
C PRO A 336 -18.16 62.39 25.33
N PRO A 337 -18.65 62.37 24.06
CA PRO A 337 -18.12 61.50 23.01
C PRO A 337 -16.96 62.13 22.21
N GLN A 338 -16.04 61.30 21.72
CA GLN A 338 -15.10 61.70 20.65
C GLN A 338 -14.93 60.58 19.61
N THR A 339 -15.11 60.99 18.35
CA THR A 339 -14.96 60.25 17.08
C THR A 339 -13.47 60.13 16.66
N PRO A 340 -13.13 59.34 15.62
CA PRO A 340 -11.94 58.49 15.59
C PRO A 340 -10.67 59.20 15.11
N LYS A 341 -9.51 58.80 15.65
CA LYS A 341 -8.19 59.07 15.06
C LYS A 341 -7.61 57.80 14.46
N LYS A 342 -7.33 57.86 13.16
CA LYS A 342 -6.48 56.92 12.42
C LYS A 342 -5.07 56.92 13.00
N THR A 343 -4.55 55.74 13.33
CA THR A 343 -3.11 55.44 13.30
C THR A 343 -2.94 54.03 12.78
N ASP A 344 -2.43 53.91 11.56
CA ASP A 344 -1.81 52.69 11.06
C ASP A 344 -0.68 52.26 12.02
N LYS A 345 -0.67 50.98 12.42
CA LYS A 345 0.49 50.06 12.34
C LYS A 345 0.28 48.78 13.17
N LYS A 346 0.39 47.65 12.45
CA LYS A 346 0.81 46.30 12.88
C LYS A 346 -0.11 45.48 13.80
N THR A 347 -0.55 44.34 13.27
CA THR A 347 -1.08 43.15 13.95
C THR A 347 -0.10 42.61 15.00
N PRO A 348 -0.56 42.12 16.18
CA PRO A 348 0.20 41.13 16.94
C PRO A 348 -0.11 39.72 16.44
N ALA A 349 0.94 38.93 16.25
CA ALA A 349 0.90 37.51 15.88
C ALA A 349 0.65 36.62 17.14
N PRO A 350 0.37 35.32 17.00
CA PRO A 350 -0.04 34.44 18.11
C PRO A 350 1.12 34.11 19.07
N CYS A 351 0.85 34.05 20.38
CA CYS A 351 1.82 33.65 21.40
C CYS A 351 2.07 32.14 21.36
N PHE A 352 3.35 31.75 21.36
CA PHE A 352 3.81 30.38 21.57
C PHE A 352 4.22 30.19 23.03
N ILE A 353 4.34 28.93 23.48
CA ILE A 353 4.74 28.56 24.86
C ILE A 353 6.12 29.11 25.28
N LEU A 354 6.91 29.62 24.32
CA LEU A 354 8.21 30.26 24.51
C LEU A 354 8.12 31.78 24.79
N ASP A 355 6.91 32.36 24.79
CA ASP A 355 6.65 33.78 25.06
C ASP A 355 6.18 34.06 26.51
N LEU A 356 6.35 33.09 27.43
CA LEU A 356 6.03 33.27 28.85
C LEU A 356 7.14 34.07 29.57
N PRO A 357 6.81 34.94 30.55
CA PRO A 357 7.80 35.65 31.36
C PRO A 357 8.74 34.69 32.12
N GLU A 358 10.03 34.99 32.19
CA GLU A 358 11.05 34.12 32.82
C GLU A 358 10.71 33.75 34.28
N GLU A 359 10.05 34.65 35.01
CA GLU A 359 9.60 34.42 36.40
C GLU A 359 8.58 33.26 36.54
N LEU A 360 7.75 33.03 35.53
CA LEU A 360 6.76 31.93 35.53
C LEU A 360 7.40 30.59 35.15
N VAL A 361 8.41 30.62 34.29
CA VAL A 361 9.17 29.43 33.89
C VAL A 361 10.02 28.94 35.07
N ASP A 362 10.70 29.85 35.75
CA ASP A 362 11.48 29.53 36.95
C ASP A 362 10.59 29.04 38.10
N GLY A 363 9.39 29.62 38.26
CA GLY A 363 8.40 29.15 39.23
C GLY A 363 7.94 27.71 38.98
N PHE A 364 7.74 27.31 37.74
CA PHE A 364 7.36 25.92 37.39
C PHE A 364 8.51 24.93 37.58
N LEU A 365 9.73 25.29 37.19
CA LEU A 365 10.88 24.40 37.28
C LEU A 365 11.30 24.09 38.73
N GLN A 366 11.06 25.01 39.66
CA GLN A 366 11.35 24.82 41.09
C GLN A 366 10.44 23.79 41.78
N HIS A 367 9.28 23.48 41.20
CA HIS A 367 8.30 22.54 41.78
C HIS A 367 8.39 21.12 41.19
N LEU A 368 9.32 20.89 40.27
CA LEU A 368 9.53 19.59 39.62
C LEU A 368 10.55 18.74 40.37
N SER A 369 10.38 17.41 40.32
CA SER A 369 11.35 16.47 40.88
C SER A 369 12.64 16.43 40.03
N VAL A 370 13.75 15.98 40.62
CA VAL A 370 15.05 15.87 39.93
C VAL A 370 14.97 14.96 38.68
N THR A 371 14.12 13.95 38.72
CA THR A 371 13.81 13.04 37.60
C THR A 371 13.07 13.75 36.46
N ASP A 372 12.13 14.63 36.79
CA ASP A 372 11.34 15.37 35.80
C ASP A 372 12.19 16.44 35.10
N LEU A 373 13.07 17.11 35.86
CA LEU A 373 14.03 18.07 35.30
C LEU A 373 15.00 17.42 34.30
N CYS A 374 15.44 16.18 34.54
CA CYS A 374 16.26 15.43 33.58
C CYS A 374 15.50 15.07 32.29
N ALA A 375 14.21 14.74 32.39
CA ALA A 375 13.36 14.45 31.24
C ALA A 375 13.14 15.70 30.36
N VAL A 376 12.93 16.87 30.98
CA VAL A 376 12.81 18.15 30.27
C VAL A 376 14.10 18.50 29.49
N VAL A 377 15.27 18.26 30.08
CA VAL A 377 16.57 18.50 29.42
C VAL A 377 16.78 17.59 28.20
N GLN A 378 16.35 16.32 28.25
CA GLN A 378 16.46 15.41 27.10
C GLN A 378 15.49 15.76 25.97
N VAL A 379 14.27 16.20 26.30
CA VAL A 379 13.27 16.66 25.31
C VAL A 379 13.75 17.95 24.62
N CYS A 380 14.32 18.89 25.36
CA CYS A 380 14.85 20.14 24.79
C CYS A 380 16.06 19.90 23.87
N LYS A 381 16.96 18.96 24.20
CA LYS A 381 18.08 18.57 23.30
C LYS A 381 17.57 17.93 22.00
N LYS A 382 16.50 17.15 22.06
CA LYS A 382 15.91 16.48 20.88
C LYS A 382 15.12 17.45 20.00
N LEU A 383 14.43 18.43 20.59
CA LEU A 383 13.79 19.54 19.86
C LEU A 383 14.80 20.48 19.20
N LYS A 384 15.90 20.79 19.88
CA LYS A 384 17.02 21.58 19.32
C LYS A 384 17.64 20.89 18.09
N GLN A 385 17.84 19.57 18.13
CA GLN A 385 18.32 18.78 16.98
C GLN A 385 17.33 18.65 15.81
N LEU A 386 16.02 18.84 16.05
CA LEU A 386 14.99 18.76 15.01
C LEU A 386 14.67 20.11 14.36
N THR A 387 15.19 21.22 14.90
CA THR A 387 14.89 22.59 14.46
C THR A 387 16.09 23.35 13.89
N GLU A 388 17.32 22.97 14.24
CA GLU A 388 18.56 23.28 13.52
C GLU A 388 18.67 22.31 12.31
N ASP A 389 18.64 22.61 11.00
CA ASP A 389 18.91 23.84 10.27
C ASP A 389 18.49 23.69 8.78
N ASN A 390 17.36 24.26 8.33
CA ASN A 390 17.38 24.85 6.97
C ASN A 390 16.30 25.91 6.66
N ARG A 391 16.71 27.17 6.78
CA ARG A 391 15.90 28.35 6.41
C ARG A 391 15.78 28.55 4.89
N ARG A 392 16.65 27.94 4.07
CA ARG A 392 16.61 27.99 2.59
C ARG A 392 15.57 27.03 2.02
N TRP A 393 15.42 25.84 2.60
CA TRP A 393 14.39 24.88 2.22
C TRP A 393 12.97 25.40 2.47
N LYS A 394 12.75 26.08 3.60
CA LYS A 394 11.44 26.67 3.91
C LYS A 394 11.05 27.78 2.92
N ILE A 395 12.01 28.57 2.45
CA ILE A 395 11.78 29.67 1.49
C ILE A 395 11.60 29.12 0.07
N LEU A 396 12.40 28.14 -0.36
CA LEU A 396 12.24 27.46 -1.66
C LEU A 396 10.94 26.64 -1.72
N PHE A 397 10.50 26.05 -0.60
CA PHE A 397 9.24 25.32 -0.50
C PHE A 397 8.03 26.26 -0.65
N LEU A 398 8.05 27.41 0.03
CA LEU A 398 7.01 28.44 -0.06
C LEU A 398 7.00 29.18 -1.42
N GLN A 399 8.14 29.30 -2.10
CA GLN A 399 8.26 29.88 -3.45
C GLN A 399 8.02 28.87 -4.59
N ARG A 400 7.88 27.57 -4.30
CA ARG A 400 7.66 26.52 -5.31
C ARG A 400 6.26 25.90 -5.23
N TRP A 401 5.63 25.84 -4.05
CA TRP A 401 4.35 25.11 -3.86
C TRP A 401 3.20 25.88 -3.15
N GLY A 402 3.43 27.10 -2.64
CA GLY A 402 2.40 27.85 -1.91
C GLY A 402 1.95 27.23 -0.57
N PRO A 403 1.13 27.92 0.25
CA PRO A 403 0.79 27.43 1.60
C PRO A 403 -0.54 26.64 1.66
N LEU A 404 -0.56 25.54 2.44
CA LEU A 404 -1.75 24.72 2.75
C LEU A 404 -2.93 25.55 3.32
N THR A 405 -2.62 26.70 3.91
CA THR A 405 -3.60 27.66 4.43
C THR A 405 -4.46 28.29 3.33
N ALA A 406 -4.01 28.36 2.07
CA ALA A 406 -4.76 29.02 1.00
C ALA A 406 -6.04 28.27 0.59
N ILE A 407 -6.07 26.94 0.69
CA ILE A 407 -7.29 26.13 0.45
C ILE A 407 -8.25 26.33 1.62
N HIS A 408 -7.75 26.19 2.84
CA HIS A 408 -8.55 26.36 4.05
C HIS A 408 -9.11 27.79 4.19
N GLU A 409 -8.36 28.82 3.78
CA GLU A 409 -8.84 30.20 3.75
C GLU A 409 -9.96 30.40 2.72
N ARG A 410 -9.86 29.79 1.55
CA ARG A 410 -10.89 29.88 0.51
C ARG A 410 -12.12 29.05 0.88
N ALA A 411 -11.93 27.85 1.43
CA ALA A 411 -12.99 27.02 1.99
C ALA A 411 -13.68 27.73 3.16
N ALA A 412 -12.94 28.41 4.02
CA ALA A 412 -13.51 29.22 5.10
C ALA A 412 -14.32 30.40 4.56
N LYS A 413 -13.87 31.06 3.48
CA LYS A 413 -14.67 32.10 2.80
C LYS A 413 -15.97 31.52 2.23
N LEU A 414 -15.91 30.37 1.56
CA LEU A 414 -17.10 29.68 1.02
C LEU A 414 -18.06 29.22 2.12
N ALA A 415 -17.53 28.84 3.28
CA ALA A 415 -18.32 28.46 4.46
C ALA A 415 -18.87 29.67 5.24
N ASN A 416 -18.68 30.91 4.77
CA ASN A 416 -19.01 32.14 5.50
C ASN A 416 -18.30 32.26 6.87
N GLY A 417 -17.07 31.77 6.96
CA GLY A 417 -16.19 31.88 8.12
C GLY A 417 -15.63 30.53 8.60
N TRP A 418 -14.52 30.61 9.33
CA TRP A 418 -13.82 29.44 9.88
C TRP A 418 -14.68 28.59 10.80
N GLY A 419 -15.56 29.19 11.60
CA GLY A 419 -16.41 28.45 12.54
C GLY A 419 -17.45 27.54 11.89
N ASN A 420 -17.84 27.81 10.63
CA ASN A 420 -18.73 26.93 9.87
C ASN A 420 -17.95 25.82 9.16
N LEU A 421 -16.77 26.15 8.62
CA LEU A 421 -15.86 25.16 8.06
C LEU A 421 -15.48 24.10 9.11
N PHE A 422 -15.07 24.54 10.31
CA PHE A 422 -14.73 23.63 11.40
C PHE A 422 -15.92 22.81 11.88
N ARG A 423 -17.13 23.37 11.94
CA ARG A 423 -18.35 22.61 12.28
C ARG A 423 -18.68 21.54 11.24
N SER A 424 -18.58 21.85 9.95
CA SER A 424 -18.81 20.88 8.88
C SER A 424 -17.74 19.80 8.83
N LYS A 425 -16.48 20.17 9.06
CA LYS A 425 -15.38 19.22 9.24
C LYS A 425 -15.63 18.29 10.43
N HIS A 426 -15.95 18.85 11.59
CA HIS A 426 -16.21 18.07 12.80
C HIS A 426 -17.45 17.16 12.65
N LEU A 427 -18.51 17.62 11.99
CA LEU A 427 -19.68 16.78 11.71
C LEU A 427 -19.35 15.62 10.76
N ALA A 428 -18.51 15.85 9.75
CA ALA A 428 -18.03 14.80 8.85
C ALA A 428 -17.13 13.78 9.58
N GLU A 429 -16.26 14.26 10.47
CA GLU A 429 -15.41 13.42 11.34
C GLU A 429 -16.23 12.63 12.36
N THR A 430 -17.31 13.20 12.88
CA THR A 430 -18.17 12.56 13.90
C THR A 430 -19.11 11.51 13.30
N GLN A 431 -19.54 11.67 12.03
CA GLN A 431 -20.41 10.72 11.34
C GLN A 431 -19.67 9.54 10.69
N ALA A 432 -18.33 9.57 10.63
CA ALA A 432 -17.52 8.53 9.98
C ALA A 432 -16.20 8.25 10.75
N ALA A 433 -16.13 7.15 11.51
CA ALA A 433 -14.85 6.62 11.99
C ALA A 433 -14.03 6.00 10.84
N PRO A 434 -12.70 5.75 10.96
CA PRO A 434 -11.59 6.70 11.06
C PRO A 434 -11.24 7.32 9.68
N TRP A 435 -12.25 7.76 8.94
CA TRP A 435 -12.11 8.31 7.60
C TRP A 435 -12.01 9.84 7.65
N GLN A 436 -10.90 10.42 7.20
CA GLN A 436 -10.84 11.87 6.96
C GLN A 436 -11.43 12.18 5.59
N ARG A 437 -12.72 12.55 5.56
CA ARG A 437 -13.38 13.07 4.35
C ARG A 437 -13.20 14.58 4.30
N PRO A 438 -12.70 15.16 3.19
CA PRO A 438 -12.65 16.60 3.05
C PRO A 438 -14.06 17.18 3.11
N SER A 439 -14.20 18.32 3.77
CA SER A 439 -15.50 18.98 3.88
C SER A 439 -16.01 19.38 2.48
N PRO A 440 -17.33 19.50 2.28
CA PRO A 440 -17.91 19.94 1.01
C PRO A 440 -17.30 21.26 0.48
N PHE A 441 -16.88 22.15 1.38
CA PHE A 441 -16.25 23.42 1.03
C PHE A 441 -14.80 23.27 0.56
N GLU A 442 -14.04 22.33 1.12
CA GLU A 442 -12.69 22.00 0.68
C GLU A 442 -12.72 21.32 -0.69
N ILE A 443 -13.70 20.44 -0.91
CA ILE A 443 -13.97 19.85 -2.22
C ILE A 443 -14.31 20.95 -3.23
N GLN A 444 -15.26 21.84 -2.91
CA GLN A 444 -15.64 22.94 -3.79
C GLN A 444 -14.48 23.90 -4.09
N ALA A 445 -13.66 24.24 -3.09
CA ALA A 445 -12.49 25.10 -3.28
C ALA A 445 -11.43 24.45 -4.17
N SER A 446 -11.26 23.13 -4.06
CA SER A 446 -10.36 22.32 -4.87
C SER A 446 -10.84 22.26 -6.33
N LEU A 447 -12.12 21.98 -6.54
CA LEU A 447 -12.74 21.95 -7.85
C LEU A 447 -12.70 23.33 -8.54
N GLY A 448 -12.86 24.42 -7.79
CA GLY A 448 -12.70 25.78 -8.31
C GLY A 448 -11.28 26.11 -8.79
N ARG A 449 -10.26 25.33 -8.40
CA ARG A 449 -8.91 25.42 -8.97
C ARG A 449 -8.76 24.56 -10.22
N ILE A 450 -9.31 23.34 -10.20
CA ILE A 450 -9.29 22.41 -11.34
C ILE A 450 -10.03 22.98 -12.55
N ALA A 451 -11.12 23.71 -12.32
CA ALA A 451 -11.96 24.27 -13.36
C ALA A 451 -11.53 25.63 -13.88
N LYS A 452 -10.37 26.18 -13.50
CA LYS A 452 -9.97 27.50 -14.00
C LYS A 452 -9.47 27.35 -15.45
N PRO A 453 -10.23 27.76 -16.49
CA PRO A 453 -9.72 27.74 -17.84
C PRO A 453 -8.54 28.70 -17.98
N VAL A 454 -7.66 28.44 -18.94
CA VAL A 454 -6.62 29.40 -19.34
C VAL A 454 -7.29 30.70 -19.80
N GLU A 455 -6.71 31.86 -19.48
CA GLU A 455 -7.22 33.14 -19.97
C GLU A 455 -7.35 33.11 -21.51
N ASP A 456 -8.49 33.55 -22.05
CA ASP A 456 -8.88 33.50 -23.48
C ASP A 456 -9.20 32.11 -24.08
N SER A 457 -9.36 31.06 -23.25
CA SER A 457 -9.84 29.74 -23.67
C SER A 457 -11.35 29.74 -24.02
N SER A 458 -11.71 29.28 -25.22
CA SER A 458 -13.11 29.13 -25.65
C SER A 458 -13.79 27.83 -25.21
N ASP A 459 -13.02 26.78 -24.88
CA ASP A 459 -13.54 25.44 -24.58
C ASP A 459 -12.80 24.82 -23.39
N LEU A 460 -13.54 24.23 -22.45
CA LEU A 460 -13.00 23.44 -21.33
C LEU A 460 -13.44 21.99 -21.47
N SER A 461 -12.50 21.04 -21.45
CA SER A 461 -12.82 19.63 -21.28
C SER A 461 -12.09 19.03 -20.09
N VAL A 462 -12.84 18.26 -19.30
CA VAL A 462 -12.35 17.55 -18.13
C VAL A 462 -12.55 16.05 -18.34
N ILE A 463 -11.49 15.25 -18.23
CA ILE A 463 -11.58 13.79 -18.24
C ILE A 463 -11.20 13.27 -16.86
N PHE A 464 -12.12 12.54 -16.24
CA PHE A 464 -11.85 11.77 -15.04
C PHE A 464 -11.33 10.38 -15.42
N ALA A 465 -10.12 10.06 -14.99
CA ALA A 465 -9.53 8.74 -15.09
C ALA A 465 -9.64 8.04 -13.72
N VAL A 466 -10.55 7.08 -13.60
CA VAL A 466 -10.81 6.34 -12.35
C VAL A 466 -10.16 4.97 -12.38
N ASP A 467 -9.42 4.65 -11.30
CA ASP A 467 -8.76 3.37 -11.12
C ASP A 467 -9.79 2.28 -10.81
N GLY A 468 -9.88 1.31 -11.71
CA GLY A 468 -10.71 0.12 -11.60
C GLY A 468 -9.91 -1.15 -11.31
N SER A 469 -8.63 -1.02 -10.92
CA SER A 469 -7.72 -2.15 -10.73
C SER A 469 -8.11 -3.04 -9.54
N GLY A 470 -7.50 -4.24 -9.49
CA GLY A 470 -7.66 -5.25 -8.46
C GLY A 470 -7.35 -4.75 -7.05
N SER A 471 -6.44 -3.77 -6.94
CA SER A 471 -5.96 -3.18 -5.68
C SER A 471 -7.00 -2.28 -5.00
N VAL A 472 -7.87 -1.65 -5.79
CA VAL A 472 -8.94 -0.76 -5.33
C VAL A 472 -10.07 -1.56 -4.71
N THR A 473 -10.46 -1.22 -3.47
CA THR A 473 -11.62 -1.84 -2.82
C THR A 473 -12.95 -1.37 -3.45
N LEU A 474 -14.03 -2.16 -3.32
CA LEU A 474 -15.34 -1.71 -3.80
C LEU A 474 -15.83 -0.43 -3.10
N GLU A 475 -15.44 -0.22 -1.84
CA GLU A 475 -15.72 1.00 -1.09
C GLU A 475 -14.95 2.20 -1.69
N ASP A 476 -13.65 2.06 -1.92
CA ASP A 476 -12.82 3.12 -2.52
C ASP A 476 -13.30 3.47 -3.94
N PHE A 477 -13.66 2.45 -4.72
CA PHE A 477 -14.23 2.66 -6.06
C PHE A 477 -15.55 3.45 -6.00
N THR A 478 -16.44 3.10 -5.07
CA THR A 478 -17.70 3.82 -4.86
C THR A 478 -17.45 5.26 -4.41
N ASN A 479 -16.45 5.50 -3.57
CA ASN A 479 -16.07 6.83 -3.14
C ASN A 479 -15.53 7.67 -4.31
N MET A 480 -14.71 7.09 -5.19
CA MET A 480 -14.21 7.76 -6.38
C MET A 480 -15.34 8.15 -7.34
N THR A 481 -16.30 7.26 -7.62
CA THR A 481 -17.41 7.58 -8.52
C THR A 481 -18.37 8.62 -7.93
N GLN A 482 -18.62 8.58 -6.61
CA GLN A 482 -19.37 9.64 -5.91
C GLN A 482 -18.67 10.99 -5.97
N PHE A 483 -17.34 11.02 -5.82
CA PHE A 483 -16.56 12.24 -5.99
C PHE A 483 -16.70 12.79 -7.41
N ILE A 484 -16.61 11.94 -8.44
CA ILE A 484 -16.77 12.36 -9.84
C ILE A 484 -18.15 12.98 -10.07
N ALA A 485 -19.21 12.41 -9.50
CA ALA A 485 -20.57 12.97 -9.54
C ALA A 485 -20.66 14.37 -8.92
N GLN A 486 -20.08 14.55 -7.73
CA GLN A 486 -20.05 15.85 -7.05
C GLN A 486 -19.21 16.88 -7.82
N ALA A 487 -18.05 16.46 -8.33
CA ALA A 487 -17.16 17.29 -9.12
C ALA A 487 -17.82 17.79 -10.41
N THR A 488 -18.50 16.88 -11.12
CA THR A 488 -19.21 17.20 -12.36
C THR A 488 -20.37 18.17 -12.12
N THR A 489 -21.11 17.99 -11.01
CA THR A 489 -22.17 18.94 -10.62
C THR A 489 -21.64 20.36 -10.46
N PHE A 490 -20.46 20.52 -9.85
CA PHE A 490 -19.81 21.81 -9.73
C PHE A 490 -19.33 22.35 -11.10
N PHE A 491 -18.70 21.52 -11.93
CA PHE A 491 -18.17 21.94 -13.23
C PHE A 491 -19.26 22.40 -14.20
N VAL A 492 -20.38 21.68 -14.28
CA VAL A 492 -21.51 22.07 -15.14
C VAL A 492 -22.13 23.39 -14.67
N LYS A 493 -22.11 23.66 -13.36
CA LYS A 493 -22.65 24.91 -12.80
C LYS A 493 -21.77 26.12 -13.09
N GLU A 494 -20.46 26.00 -12.90
CA GLU A 494 -19.50 27.11 -13.11
C GLU A 494 -19.14 27.29 -14.59
N HIS A 495 -19.10 26.20 -15.35
CA HIS A 495 -18.78 26.17 -16.78
C HIS A 495 -19.81 25.34 -17.56
N PRO A 496 -20.99 25.93 -17.88
CA PRO A 496 -22.09 25.21 -18.55
C PRO A 496 -21.73 24.61 -19.91
N GLU A 497 -20.75 25.20 -20.59
CA GLU A 497 -20.28 24.75 -21.91
C GLU A 497 -19.18 23.68 -21.83
N SER A 498 -18.75 23.30 -20.61
CA SER A 498 -17.69 22.32 -20.42
C SER A 498 -18.10 20.92 -20.88
N LYS A 499 -17.12 20.16 -21.37
CA LYS A 499 -17.29 18.76 -21.76
C LYS A 499 -16.63 17.85 -20.74
N VAL A 500 -17.39 16.92 -20.16
CA VAL A 500 -16.88 15.96 -19.19
C VAL A 500 -16.85 14.56 -19.81
N GLY A 501 -15.72 13.88 -19.64
CA GLY A 501 -15.54 12.47 -19.99
C GLY A 501 -15.13 11.64 -18.77
N VAL A 502 -15.39 10.34 -18.82
CA VAL A 502 -15.00 9.40 -17.76
C VAL A 502 -14.38 8.18 -18.42
N ILE A 503 -13.17 7.83 -18.00
CA ILE A 503 -12.48 6.60 -18.37
C ILE A 503 -12.18 5.81 -17.11
N GLN A 504 -12.32 4.50 -17.19
CA GLN A 504 -11.87 3.56 -16.17
C GLN A 504 -10.61 2.86 -16.67
N PHE A 505 -9.63 2.63 -15.79
CA PHE A 505 -8.40 1.92 -16.16
C PHE A 505 -8.06 0.78 -15.19
N SER A 506 -7.54 -0.32 -15.73
CA SER A 506 -6.89 -1.39 -14.99
C SER A 506 -5.66 -1.89 -15.76
N ASN A 507 -5.70 -3.10 -16.32
CA ASN A 507 -4.75 -3.55 -17.35
C ASN A 507 -4.91 -2.73 -18.65
N ASP A 508 -6.18 -2.44 -18.97
CA ASP A 508 -6.63 -1.74 -20.17
C ASP A 508 -7.49 -0.53 -19.78
N VAL A 509 -7.81 0.34 -20.74
CA VAL A 509 -8.68 1.51 -20.54
C VAL A 509 -10.05 1.27 -21.17
N ARG A 510 -11.11 1.49 -20.39
CA ARG A 510 -12.51 1.49 -20.85
C ARG A 510 -13.07 2.91 -20.79
N VAL A 511 -13.58 3.39 -21.91
CA VAL A 511 -14.29 4.69 -21.95
C VAL A 511 -15.71 4.48 -21.46
N GLU A 512 -16.01 4.97 -20.26
CA GLU A 512 -17.36 4.91 -19.66
C GLU A 512 -18.25 6.04 -20.19
N LEU A 513 -17.64 7.19 -20.48
CA LEU A 513 -18.31 8.35 -21.04
C LEU A 513 -17.38 9.14 -21.97
N MET A 514 -17.78 9.31 -23.22
CA MET A 514 -17.10 10.21 -24.16
C MET A 514 -17.23 11.68 -23.71
N PRO A 515 -16.22 12.54 -23.92
CA PRO A 515 -16.29 13.94 -23.53
C PRO A 515 -17.48 14.68 -24.18
N GLN A 516 -18.47 15.06 -23.38
CA GLN A 516 -19.68 15.73 -23.85
C GLN A 516 -20.25 16.67 -22.79
N LYS A 517 -21.21 17.52 -23.19
CA LYS A 517 -22.00 18.30 -22.22
C LYS A 517 -22.84 17.36 -21.38
N ILE A 518 -22.94 17.65 -20.09
CA ILE A 518 -23.54 16.73 -19.13
C ILE A 518 -24.96 17.16 -18.75
N ASP A 519 -25.87 16.21 -18.89
CA ASP A 519 -27.13 16.19 -18.13
C ASP A 519 -26.87 15.52 -16.77
N LEU A 520 -27.12 16.25 -15.68
CA LEU A 520 -26.72 15.82 -14.34
C LEU A 520 -27.46 14.57 -13.87
N ASP A 521 -28.75 14.42 -14.21
CA ASP A 521 -29.56 13.28 -13.77
C ASP A 521 -29.09 11.98 -14.45
N SER A 522 -28.87 12.04 -15.77
CA SER A 522 -28.34 10.91 -16.54
C SER A 522 -26.92 10.53 -16.10
N PHE A 523 -26.07 11.53 -15.83
CA PHE A 523 -24.70 11.32 -15.39
C PHE A 523 -24.60 10.68 -14.01
N ASN A 524 -25.39 11.16 -13.04
CA ASN A 524 -25.42 10.58 -11.70
C ASN A 524 -25.91 9.13 -11.73
N THR A 525 -26.88 8.82 -12.60
CA THR A 525 -27.34 7.44 -12.83
C THR A 525 -26.24 6.56 -13.42
N LEU A 526 -25.49 7.06 -14.40
CA LEU A 526 -24.35 6.36 -14.99
C LEU A 526 -23.26 6.07 -13.94
N MET A 527 -22.85 7.06 -13.15
CA MET A 527 -21.83 6.91 -12.11
C MET A 527 -22.22 5.88 -11.05
N ALA A 528 -23.50 5.81 -10.68
CA ALA A 528 -24.02 4.83 -9.73
C ALA A 528 -24.03 3.39 -10.26
N GLN A 529 -23.99 3.19 -11.59
CA GLN A 529 -24.05 1.89 -12.24
C GLN A 529 -22.68 1.35 -12.69
N LEU A 530 -21.61 2.15 -12.57
CA LEU A 530 -20.28 1.72 -12.97
C LEU A 530 -19.81 0.51 -12.15
N THR A 531 -19.26 -0.48 -12.86
CA THR A 531 -18.68 -1.68 -12.26
C THR A 531 -17.16 -1.65 -12.40
N ARG A 532 -16.47 -2.03 -11.32
CA ARG A 532 -15.01 -2.10 -11.26
C ARG A 532 -14.47 -3.17 -12.23
N MET A 533 -13.44 -2.83 -13.01
CA MET A 533 -12.85 -3.70 -14.05
C MET A 533 -12.06 -4.89 -13.51
N ASN A 534 -11.45 -4.78 -12.32
CA ASN A 534 -10.43 -5.71 -11.79
C ASN A 534 -9.17 -5.77 -12.69
N GLY A 535 -8.09 -6.40 -12.23
CA GLY A 535 -6.83 -6.56 -12.96
C GLY A 535 -5.68 -5.73 -12.40
N GLY A 536 -4.64 -5.48 -13.21
CA GLY A 536 -3.49 -4.65 -12.84
C GLY A 536 -3.80 -3.15 -12.91
N THR A 537 -2.77 -2.32 -12.76
CA THR A 537 -2.86 -0.85 -12.76
C THR A 537 -1.99 -0.31 -13.89
N ASN A 538 -2.58 0.47 -14.82
CA ASN A 538 -1.88 1.04 -15.97
C ASN A 538 -2.24 2.53 -16.13
N ILE A 539 -1.56 3.37 -15.36
CA ILE A 539 -1.79 4.82 -15.35
C ILE A 539 -1.34 5.46 -16.66
N ALA A 540 -0.24 5.00 -17.25
CA ALA A 540 0.29 5.50 -18.52
C ALA A 540 -0.75 5.38 -19.65
N ALA A 541 -1.39 4.21 -19.79
CA ALA A 541 -2.45 4.01 -20.76
C ALA A 541 -3.65 4.94 -20.52
N SER A 542 -4.01 5.20 -19.26
CA SER A 542 -5.11 6.12 -18.92
C SER A 542 -4.84 7.56 -19.38
N ILE A 543 -3.62 8.07 -19.15
CA ILE A 543 -3.21 9.43 -19.56
C ILE A 543 -3.18 9.52 -21.09
N GLN A 544 -2.64 8.50 -21.76
CA GLN A 544 -2.62 8.46 -23.22
C GLN A 544 -4.03 8.45 -23.82
N ALA A 545 -4.94 7.64 -23.25
CA ALA A 545 -6.32 7.56 -23.70
C ALA A 545 -7.06 8.88 -23.49
N ALA A 546 -6.91 9.52 -22.33
CA ALA A 546 -7.48 10.83 -22.05
C ALA A 546 -6.97 11.90 -23.04
N GLY A 547 -5.67 11.92 -23.29
CA GLY A 547 -5.06 12.80 -24.29
C GLY A 547 -5.62 12.56 -25.70
N GLN A 548 -5.81 11.30 -26.10
CA GLN A 548 -6.36 10.96 -27.40
C GLN A 548 -7.83 11.40 -27.55
N LEU A 549 -8.64 11.31 -26.49
CA LEU A 549 -10.02 11.77 -26.48
C LEU A 549 -10.15 13.30 -26.64
N MET A 550 -9.14 14.07 -26.20
CA MET A 550 -9.12 15.54 -26.31
C MET A 550 -8.31 16.05 -27.52
N LYS A 551 -7.73 15.16 -28.33
CA LYS A 551 -6.83 15.52 -29.44
C LYS A 551 -7.49 16.40 -30.50
N ALA A 552 -8.79 16.20 -30.75
CA ALA A 552 -9.55 16.96 -31.76
C ALA A 552 -9.95 18.38 -31.29
N MET A 553 -9.67 18.75 -30.04
CA MET A 553 -10.00 20.07 -29.52
C MET A 553 -9.11 21.16 -30.12
N PRO A 554 -9.60 22.41 -30.24
CA PRO A 554 -8.80 23.56 -30.66
C PRO A 554 -7.53 23.77 -29.84
N ALA A 555 -6.51 24.40 -30.40
CA ALA A 555 -5.24 24.64 -29.72
C ALA A 555 -5.40 25.54 -28.47
N ASN A 556 -6.35 26.48 -28.47
CA ASN A 556 -6.63 27.36 -27.32
C ASN A 556 -7.56 26.73 -26.25
N ALA A 557 -8.01 25.48 -26.44
CA ALA A 557 -8.88 24.83 -25.47
C ALA A 557 -8.12 24.42 -24.20
N SER A 558 -8.79 24.50 -23.05
CA SER A 558 -8.30 24.01 -21.77
C SER A 558 -8.58 22.52 -21.62
N ARG A 559 -7.53 21.70 -21.43
CA ARG A 559 -7.61 20.24 -21.31
C ARG A 559 -7.24 19.85 -19.88
N VAL A 560 -8.16 19.23 -19.16
CA VAL A 560 -7.94 18.85 -17.76
C VAL A 560 -8.11 17.34 -17.62
N ILE A 561 -7.10 16.69 -17.08
CA ILE A 561 -7.14 15.26 -16.73
C ILE A 561 -7.12 15.17 -15.20
N VAL A 562 -8.05 14.40 -14.64
CA VAL A 562 -8.18 14.17 -13.20
C VAL A 562 -8.02 12.68 -12.95
N LEU A 563 -6.89 12.29 -12.38
CA LEU A 563 -6.59 10.92 -12.00
C LEU A 563 -7.11 10.61 -10.60
N LEU A 564 -7.87 9.52 -10.43
CA LEU A 564 -8.30 8.99 -9.15
C LEU A 564 -7.79 7.57 -9.01
N THR A 565 -7.01 7.29 -7.95
CA THR A 565 -6.37 5.99 -7.72
C THR A 565 -6.17 5.72 -6.24
N ASP A 566 -5.96 4.46 -5.84
CA ASP A 566 -5.56 4.10 -4.48
C ASP A 566 -4.10 4.49 -4.15
N GLY A 567 -3.39 4.96 -5.17
CA GLY A 567 -2.06 5.55 -5.04
C GLY A 567 -0.95 4.52 -4.87
N ARG A 568 -1.22 3.23 -5.06
CA ARG A 568 -0.20 2.18 -5.09
C ARG A 568 0.39 2.09 -6.48
N VAL A 569 1.37 2.93 -6.74
CA VAL A 569 2.01 3.02 -8.05
C VAL A 569 3.38 2.38 -7.99
N ASP A 570 3.61 1.33 -8.77
CA ASP A 570 4.96 0.79 -8.92
C ASP A 570 5.89 1.86 -9.56
N PRO A 571 7.13 2.05 -9.07
CA PRO A 571 8.03 3.07 -9.61
C PRO A 571 8.31 2.99 -11.11
N PHE A 572 8.23 1.81 -11.74
CA PHE A 572 8.36 1.67 -13.19
C PHE A 572 7.14 2.24 -13.91
N GLN A 573 5.93 1.87 -13.45
CA GLN A 573 4.68 2.42 -14.00
C GLN A 573 4.58 3.93 -13.79
N GLY A 574 5.08 4.44 -12.66
CA GLY A 574 5.17 5.87 -12.38
C GLY A 574 6.06 6.62 -13.37
N ARG A 575 7.20 6.04 -13.77
CA ARG A 575 8.08 6.61 -14.80
C ARG A 575 7.43 6.62 -16.17
N GLU A 576 6.81 5.50 -16.57
CA GLU A 576 6.12 5.42 -17.86
C GLU A 576 4.96 6.44 -17.93
N ALA A 577 4.17 6.55 -16.86
CA ALA A 577 3.09 7.53 -16.78
C ALA A 577 3.61 8.99 -16.86
N MET A 578 4.76 9.27 -16.24
CA MET A 578 5.42 10.57 -16.33
C MET A 578 5.87 10.88 -17.76
N GLU A 579 6.54 9.96 -18.45
CA GLU A 579 6.98 10.14 -19.84
C GLU A 579 5.79 10.39 -20.80
N ILE A 580 4.68 9.68 -20.59
CA ILE A 580 3.46 9.88 -21.37
C ILE A 580 2.80 11.23 -21.07
N ALA A 581 2.79 11.67 -19.80
CA ALA A 581 2.26 12.96 -19.39
C ALA A 581 3.08 14.12 -19.99
N GLU A 582 4.41 14.02 -19.95
CA GLU A 582 5.34 14.97 -20.58
C GLU A 582 5.08 15.07 -22.08
N ARG A 583 5.07 13.93 -22.78
CA ARG A 583 4.81 13.89 -24.22
C ARG A 583 3.44 14.49 -24.56
N LEU A 584 2.41 14.22 -23.76
CA LEU A 584 1.08 14.77 -23.98
C LEU A 584 1.06 16.30 -23.84
N ALA A 585 1.77 16.84 -22.84
CA ALA A 585 1.88 18.28 -22.64
C ALA A 585 2.67 18.98 -23.77
N ASP A 586 3.65 18.30 -24.36
CA ASP A 586 4.39 18.79 -25.53
C ASP A 586 3.54 18.73 -26.82
N GLU A 587 2.74 17.68 -26.99
CA GLU A 587 1.90 17.47 -28.18
C GLU A 587 0.63 18.32 -28.18
N GLN A 588 0.08 18.65 -27.00
CA GLN A 588 -1.19 19.37 -26.85
C GLN A 588 -1.04 20.54 -25.89
N ALA A 589 -1.39 21.74 -26.37
CA ALA A 589 -1.38 22.95 -25.53
C ALA A 589 -2.41 22.88 -24.38
N ASN A 590 -2.12 23.58 -23.29
CA ASN A 590 -3.03 23.79 -22.16
C ASN A 590 -3.55 22.48 -21.49
N VAL A 591 -2.71 21.46 -21.39
CA VAL A 591 -3.01 20.23 -20.62
C VAL A 591 -2.63 20.43 -19.15
N SER A 592 -3.60 20.24 -18.25
CA SER A 592 -3.41 20.21 -16.80
C SER A 592 -3.76 18.82 -16.26
N LEU A 593 -2.87 18.22 -15.47
CA LEU A 593 -3.08 16.90 -14.87
C LEU A 593 -3.17 17.04 -13.35
N PHE A 594 -4.27 16.57 -12.77
CA PHE A 594 -4.52 16.53 -11.32
C PHE A 594 -4.59 15.09 -10.84
N ALA A 595 -4.19 14.83 -9.59
CA ALA A 595 -4.32 13.51 -8.99
C ALA A 595 -4.99 13.58 -7.60
N PHE A 596 -5.85 12.60 -7.37
CA PHE A 596 -6.53 12.31 -6.11
C PHE A 596 -6.19 10.88 -5.67
N GLY A 597 -5.56 10.76 -4.50
CA GLY A 597 -5.26 9.46 -3.89
C GLY A 597 -6.32 9.07 -2.88
N VAL A 598 -7.01 7.95 -3.09
CA VAL A 598 -8.17 7.50 -2.31
C VAL A 598 -7.87 6.16 -1.65
N GLY A 599 -7.82 6.10 -0.31
CA GLY A 599 -7.63 4.84 0.43
C GLY A 599 -6.37 4.80 1.29
N ARG A 600 -5.80 3.60 1.51
CA ARG A 600 -4.63 3.36 2.39
C ARG A 600 -3.34 3.18 1.60
N GLY A 601 -2.26 3.83 2.06
CA GLY A 601 -0.92 3.64 1.49
C GLY A 601 -0.75 4.36 0.14
N VAL A 602 -1.43 5.50 -0.03
CA VAL A 602 -1.27 6.37 -1.19
C VAL A 602 0.19 6.85 -1.25
N GLU A 603 0.93 6.43 -2.28
CA GLU A 603 2.29 6.88 -2.53
C GLU A 603 2.27 8.29 -3.15
N LYS A 604 1.98 9.27 -2.30
CA LYS A 604 1.86 10.69 -2.66
C LYS A 604 3.04 11.18 -3.51
N THR A 605 4.25 10.77 -3.17
CA THR A 605 5.46 11.18 -3.89
C THR A 605 5.50 10.71 -5.33
N GLU A 606 4.92 9.54 -5.65
CA GLU A 606 4.88 9.05 -7.03
C GLU A 606 3.77 9.75 -7.83
N LEU A 607 2.60 9.97 -7.22
CA LEU A 607 1.52 10.74 -7.86
C LEU A 607 1.96 12.19 -8.16
N GLU A 608 2.66 12.83 -7.23
CA GLU A 608 3.23 14.17 -7.44
C GLU A 608 4.27 14.21 -8.56
N ARG A 609 5.05 13.13 -8.76
CA ARG A 609 5.99 13.03 -9.88
C ARG A 609 5.28 12.91 -11.23
N ILE A 610 4.23 12.08 -11.31
CA ILE A 610 3.46 11.89 -12.56
C ILE A 610 2.82 13.20 -13.00
N ILE A 611 2.22 13.95 -12.07
CA ILE A 611 1.50 15.18 -12.41
C ILE A 611 2.37 16.45 -12.47
N GLY A 612 3.61 16.36 -11.99
CA GLY A 612 4.49 17.51 -11.78
C GLY A 612 5.12 18.11 -13.05
N VAL A 613 4.93 17.51 -14.23
CA VAL A 613 5.69 17.88 -15.45
C VAL A 613 4.83 18.48 -16.58
N CYS A 614 3.50 18.51 -16.46
CA CYS A 614 2.65 19.10 -17.50
C CYS A 614 2.62 20.64 -17.44
N GLY A 615 3.57 21.32 -18.11
CA GLY A 615 3.39 22.68 -18.66
C GLY A 615 4.21 23.84 -18.04
N GLY A 616 5.20 24.31 -18.81
CA GLY A 616 5.85 25.63 -18.84
C GLY A 616 5.71 26.63 -17.67
N ALA A 617 6.85 26.94 -17.05
CA ALA A 617 7.24 28.24 -16.47
C ALA A 617 6.14 29.16 -15.85
N SER A 618 5.28 28.64 -14.98
CA SER A 618 4.73 29.41 -13.88
C SER A 618 4.73 28.56 -12.61
N ALA A 619 5.54 28.96 -11.65
CA ALA A 619 5.65 28.29 -10.38
C ALA A 619 4.33 28.40 -9.57
N CYS A 620 4.00 27.34 -8.82
CA CYS A 620 3.15 27.34 -7.63
C CYS A 620 1.63 27.17 -7.75
N ASP A 621 1.12 26.14 -8.44
CA ASP A 621 -0.13 25.53 -7.97
C ASP A 621 0.01 24.01 -7.99
N THR A 622 0.06 23.40 -6.80
CA THR A 622 0.16 21.94 -6.64
C THR A 622 -1.09 21.28 -7.23
N HIS A 623 -0.93 20.53 -8.31
CA HIS A 623 -2.01 19.77 -8.94
C HIS A 623 -2.39 18.47 -8.18
N TYR A 624 -1.65 18.13 -7.11
CA TYR A 624 -1.98 17.03 -6.21
C TYR A 624 -2.93 17.53 -5.13
N MET A 625 -4.00 16.79 -4.89
CA MET A 625 -4.97 17.10 -3.85
C MET A 625 -5.19 15.88 -2.96
N PRO A 626 -4.96 15.99 -1.64
CA PRO A 626 -5.23 14.90 -0.71
C PRO A 626 -6.75 14.79 -0.54
N LEU A 627 -7.36 13.83 -1.23
CA LEU A 627 -8.80 13.63 -1.19
C LEU A 627 -9.04 12.20 -0.74
N CYS A 628 -9.45 12.05 0.53
CA CYS A 628 -9.72 10.77 1.18
C CYS A 628 -8.46 9.91 1.42
N THR A 629 -7.41 10.49 1.97
CA THR A 629 -6.30 9.71 2.54
C THR A 629 -6.71 9.17 3.91
N ARG A 630 -6.66 7.85 4.09
CA ARG A 630 -6.64 7.30 5.44
C ARG A 630 -5.32 7.69 6.07
N ASP A 631 -5.34 8.56 7.06
CA ASP A 631 -4.17 8.74 7.92
C ASP A 631 -3.77 7.36 8.46
N ASP A 632 -2.46 7.09 8.42
CA ASP A 632 -1.84 6.11 9.29
C ASP A 632 -2.04 6.62 10.72
N ALA A 633 -3.21 6.36 11.29
CA ALA A 633 -3.39 6.47 12.72
C ALA A 633 -2.40 5.49 13.38
N PRO A 634 -1.50 5.96 14.26
CA PRO A 634 -0.66 5.08 15.06
C PRO A 634 -1.51 4.60 16.25
N TRP A 635 -2.54 3.81 15.96
CA TRP A 635 -3.22 2.95 16.93
C TRP A 635 -3.83 1.74 16.24
#